data_AF-A0ABD3N0V0-F1
#
_entry.id   AF-A0ABD3N0V0-F1
#
_cell.length_a   1.000
_cell.length_b   1.000
_cell.length_c   1.000
_cell.angle_alpha   90.00
_cell.angle_beta   90.00
_cell.angle_gamma   90.00
#
_symmetry.space_group_name_H-M   'P 1'
#
loop_
_entity.id
_entity.type
_entity.pdbx_description
1 polymer ?
#
loop_
_entity_poly.entity_id
_entity_poly.type
_entity_poly.pdbx_seq_one_letter_code
_entity_poly.pdbx_strand_id
1 'polypeptide(L)'
;MAQTTLLMGGSNGTATLTAILGDKSNAANAYHILRVATRSGDKYLTTNADGVAEPRTWRCEEKRHISDLIAADFMPTRRIVHVGRPDSVFVYGGDDDVDSNDLSPLEKAISGVGAPDNGGPVDLIVLCCPVSAHLSLLRRISKALYKLNALNLLGTSSSPILIGTLYGAGGFDWMSRIAFHKGRPDNFMGWHRPLALFCLKAFPYLCKSLKVGEVTLHGRFPQIQVAVSPSDAKTRTVAKRILDRLLQNEDTGKQLEFLGLSGPESVGGDGTWGEEERVIMAGEWNGVQQGIKANSAASAVMIAARTKQQIQSAKDHSSSAVALPPPVVSSHSAVSVPVEQQRTAPASPTLDLLMTHSLSDHADPSSSLAFITCTLNSTNQILHPCILVALFRDHNNEARSDVDGTIPWNPVNTAFPRFYADGAAKPEAGVLITKIAGAEMYFVIDALERLLSPRGYEPISALHGGEPMGRMVMNYLGNSPSELGARSGLTMDSLKKEWESTFVNSASEKADNVGDETVEEEVGNRPGLINKEKILAKLMSYGLSHNGRLNAVLSPCIVVDDKPSEDGTILIKPNPNTRFFTDDTQHGLCIYLGLAELLGFDLERDMKWTLYVVRRLQRWMGKEFVLPESSENSTKQIVSDAKDMMETSAPQAFGVRSIGELRQFLKLDMFGDLKYERAKDRLLQSGLVSKL
;
A
#
# COMPACT_ATOMS: atom_id res chain seq x y z
N MET A 1 -0.35 20.79 -24.96
CA MET A 1 -1.72 20.99 -24.40
C MET A 1 -1.56 21.32 -22.92
N ALA A 2 -2.37 22.22 -22.37
CA ALA A 2 -2.33 22.50 -20.94
C ALA A 2 -2.79 21.27 -20.14
N GLN A 3 -2.15 20.99 -19.00
CA GLN A 3 -2.55 19.93 -18.08
C GLN A 3 -3.33 20.56 -16.93
N THR A 4 -4.57 20.10 -16.70
CA THR A 4 -5.39 20.56 -15.57
C THR A 4 -5.32 19.55 -14.42
N THR A 5 -4.84 19.99 -13.27
CA THR A 5 -4.71 19.18 -12.05
C THR A 5 -5.61 19.72 -10.94
N LEU A 6 -6.43 18.86 -10.37
CA LEU A 6 -7.26 19.13 -9.20
C LEU A 6 -6.63 18.47 -7.96
N LEU A 7 -6.17 19.27 -7.02
CA LEU A 7 -5.72 18.80 -5.71
C LEU A 7 -6.89 18.83 -4.73
N MET A 8 -7.16 17.71 -4.07
CA MET A 8 -8.25 17.58 -3.12
C MET A 8 -7.72 17.40 -1.69
N GLY A 9 -8.14 18.30 -0.80
CA GLY A 9 -7.73 18.31 0.61
C GLY A 9 -6.67 19.36 0.93
N GLY A 10 -6.47 19.61 2.23
CA GLY A 10 -5.62 20.70 2.72
C GLY A 10 -4.34 20.25 3.44
N SER A 11 -3.66 19.20 2.96
CA SER A 11 -2.41 18.74 3.59
C SER A 11 -1.21 19.65 3.29
N ASN A 12 -0.10 19.40 3.97
CA ASN A 12 1.19 20.02 3.62
C ASN A 12 1.61 19.66 2.19
N GLY A 13 1.21 18.50 1.67
CA GLY A 13 1.40 18.11 0.28
C GLY A 13 0.71 19.04 -0.70
N THR A 14 -0.55 19.39 -0.40
CA THR A 14 -1.29 20.38 -1.20
C THR A 14 -0.54 21.71 -1.20
N ALA A 15 -0.13 22.20 -0.03
CA ALA A 15 0.64 23.45 0.09
C ALA A 15 1.95 23.43 -0.71
N THR A 16 2.72 22.33 -0.62
CA THR A 16 3.96 22.15 -1.38
C THR A 16 3.72 22.16 -2.88
N LEU A 17 2.75 21.38 -3.37
CA LEU A 17 2.40 21.37 -4.79
C LEU A 17 1.86 22.72 -5.27
N THR A 18 1.09 23.43 -4.45
CA THR A 18 0.60 24.78 -4.78
C THR A 18 1.73 25.79 -4.91
N ALA A 19 2.69 25.79 -3.99
CA ALA A 19 3.84 26.69 -4.07
C ALA A 19 4.72 26.39 -5.29
N ILE A 20 4.88 25.11 -5.64
CA ILE A 20 5.78 24.65 -6.70
C ILE A 20 5.13 24.78 -8.08
N LEU A 21 3.97 24.18 -8.30
CA LEU A 21 3.28 24.13 -9.61
C LEU A 21 2.49 25.41 -9.91
N GLY A 22 2.14 26.16 -8.85
CA GLY A 22 1.54 27.48 -8.97
C GLY A 22 2.55 28.58 -9.30
N ASP A 23 3.86 28.30 -9.25
CA ASP A 23 4.89 29.26 -9.63
C ASP A 23 5.00 29.33 -11.15
N LYS A 24 4.23 30.25 -11.75
CA LYS A 24 4.19 30.46 -13.21
C LYS A 24 5.43 31.20 -13.73
N SER A 25 6.34 31.66 -12.86
CA SER A 25 7.62 32.20 -13.31
C SER A 25 8.55 31.10 -13.85
N ASN A 26 8.33 29.85 -13.42
CA ASN A 26 8.96 28.68 -14.02
C ASN A 26 8.22 28.29 -15.31
N ALA A 27 8.92 28.34 -16.44
CA ALA A 27 8.39 27.99 -17.75
C ALA A 27 7.80 26.57 -17.82
N ALA A 28 8.30 25.62 -17.02
CA ALA A 28 7.75 24.26 -16.95
C ALA A 28 6.28 24.23 -16.47
N ASN A 29 5.89 25.22 -15.66
CA ASN A 29 4.56 25.35 -15.07
C ASN A 29 3.60 26.22 -15.90
N ALA A 30 4.07 26.89 -16.95
CA ALA A 30 3.28 27.86 -17.72
C ALA A 30 2.00 27.25 -18.33
N TYR A 31 2.04 25.96 -18.68
CA TYR A 31 0.89 25.20 -19.21
C TYR A 31 0.28 24.22 -18.21
N HIS A 32 0.45 24.46 -16.91
CA HIS A 32 -0.16 23.67 -15.85
C HIS A 32 -1.26 24.50 -15.21
N ILE A 33 -2.50 24.03 -15.22
CA ILE A 33 -3.61 24.69 -14.52
C ILE A 33 -3.86 23.93 -13.22
N LEU A 34 -3.75 24.63 -12.10
CA LEU A 34 -3.81 24.06 -10.77
C LEU A 34 -5.07 24.52 -10.03
N ARG A 35 -5.98 23.58 -9.81
CA ARG A 35 -7.20 23.77 -9.03
C ARG A 35 -7.02 23.14 -7.64
N VAL A 36 -7.55 23.79 -6.61
CA VAL A 36 -7.60 23.23 -5.25
C VAL A 36 -9.04 23.11 -4.79
N ALA A 37 -9.48 21.90 -4.45
CA ALA A 37 -10.73 21.67 -3.75
C ALA A 37 -10.46 21.40 -2.26
N THR A 38 -11.07 22.16 -1.36
CA THR A 38 -10.84 22.05 0.10
C THR A 38 -12.09 22.32 0.92
N ARG A 39 -12.16 21.79 2.15
CA ARG A 39 -13.17 22.21 3.15
C ARG A 39 -12.75 23.48 3.90
N SER A 40 -11.44 23.74 3.97
CA SER A 40 -10.85 24.88 4.67
C SER A 40 -10.56 25.99 3.67
N GLY A 41 -11.61 26.74 3.30
CA GLY A 41 -11.50 27.85 2.35
C GLY A 41 -10.53 28.94 2.85
N ASP A 42 -10.61 29.28 4.13
CA ASP A 42 -9.73 30.20 4.85
C ASP A 42 -8.22 29.92 4.69
N LYS A 43 -7.85 28.64 4.57
CA LYS A 43 -6.46 28.22 4.38
C LYS A 43 -5.91 28.54 2.99
N TYR A 44 -6.76 28.52 1.96
CA TYR A 44 -6.34 28.67 0.55
C TYR A 44 -6.89 29.93 -0.13
N LEU A 45 -7.76 30.67 0.55
CA LEU A 45 -8.27 31.96 0.11
C LEU A 45 -7.73 33.07 1.02
N THR A 46 -7.56 34.25 0.43
CA THR A 46 -7.37 35.52 1.12
C THR A 46 -8.45 36.48 0.66
N THR A 47 -8.88 37.38 1.53
CA THR A 47 -9.79 38.45 1.15
C THR A 47 -8.95 39.65 0.70
N ASN A 48 -9.16 40.12 -0.52
CA ASN A 48 -8.49 41.32 -1.01
C ASN A 48 -9.09 42.60 -0.36
N ALA A 49 -8.55 43.77 -0.71
CA ALA A 49 -9.02 45.05 -0.17
C ALA A 49 -10.51 45.33 -0.47
N ASP A 50 -11.05 44.72 -1.52
CA ASP A 50 -12.44 44.89 -1.98
C ASP A 50 -13.40 43.87 -1.35
N GLY A 51 -12.94 43.01 -0.42
CA GLY A 51 -13.78 41.99 0.20
C GLY A 51 -13.96 40.72 -0.65
N VAL A 52 -13.29 40.61 -1.80
CA VAL A 52 -13.39 39.47 -2.71
C VAL A 52 -12.38 38.40 -2.31
N ALA A 53 -12.84 37.15 -2.23
CA ALA A 53 -11.98 36.01 -1.94
C ALA A 53 -11.13 35.66 -3.18
N GLU A 54 -9.82 35.62 -3.01
CA GLU A 54 -8.85 35.27 -4.06
C GLU A 54 -7.92 34.11 -3.62
N PRO A 55 -7.37 33.34 -4.57
CA PRO A 55 -6.40 32.29 -4.25
C PRO A 55 -5.16 32.83 -3.52
N ARG A 56 -4.86 32.24 -2.36
CA ARG A 56 -3.70 32.58 -1.52
C ARG A 56 -2.39 32.13 -2.17
N THR A 57 -1.38 32.99 -2.11
CA THR A 57 0.01 32.66 -2.46
C THR A 57 0.68 31.81 -1.37
N TRP A 58 1.32 30.74 -1.80
CA TRP A 58 2.11 29.83 -0.98
C TRP A 58 3.60 29.96 -1.30
N ARG A 59 4.41 30.01 -0.24
CA ARG A 59 5.86 30.01 -0.31
C ARG A 59 6.40 28.67 0.19
N CYS A 60 7.16 27.98 -0.66
CA CYS A 60 7.86 26.76 -0.30
C CYS A 60 9.37 26.99 -0.25
N GLU A 61 9.98 26.81 0.93
CA GLU A 61 11.44 26.75 1.07
C GLU A 61 11.91 25.30 0.96
N GLU A 62 12.50 24.95 -0.18
CA GLU A 62 13.11 23.66 -0.45
C GLU A 62 14.58 23.65 -0.01
N LYS A 63 14.89 22.78 0.96
CA LYS A 63 16.23 22.49 1.43
C LYS A 63 16.80 21.35 0.57
N ARG A 64 17.76 21.67 -0.31
CA ARG A 64 18.50 20.69 -1.10
C ARG A 64 19.82 20.37 -0.41
N HIS A 65 19.92 19.15 0.09
CA HIS A 65 21.16 18.59 0.62
C HIS A 65 22.02 18.04 -0.53
N ILE A 66 23.31 17.81 -0.28
CA ILE A 66 24.24 17.19 -1.26
C ILE A 66 23.76 15.80 -1.67
N SER A 67 23.04 15.11 -0.78
CA SER A 67 22.39 13.83 -1.02
C SER A 67 20.98 13.84 -0.44
N ASP A 68 19.98 13.39 -1.20
CA ASP A 68 18.61 13.20 -0.73
C ASP A 68 18.48 12.05 0.30
N LEU A 69 19.47 11.15 0.33
CA LEU A 69 19.57 10.05 1.31
C LEU A 69 20.12 10.54 2.66
N ILE A 70 21.09 11.46 2.65
CA ILE A 70 21.78 11.94 3.87
C ILE A 70 21.52 13.43 4.04
N ALA A 71 20.43 13.78 4.71
CA ALA A 71 20.21 15.13 5.23
C ALA A 71 21.08 15.33 6.47
N ALA A 72 22.35 15.64 6.25
CA ALA A 72 23.30 16.03 7.28
C ALA A 72 23.23 17.56 7.45
N ASP A 73 22.72 18.03 8.60
CA ASP A 73 22.63 19.47 8.91
C ASP A 73 24.00 20.17 8.94
N PHE A 74 25.11 19.43 9.03
CA PHE A 74 26.47 19.98 8.98
C PHE A 74 26.98 20.24 7.55
N MET A 75 26.28 19.76 6.51
CA MET A 75 26.66 20.01 5.12
C MET A 75 25.96 21.26 4.57
N PRO A 76 26.63 22.04 3.70
CA PRO A 76 26.01 23.20 3.07
C PRO A 76 24.74 22.79 2.32
N THR A 77 23.62 23.41 2.70
CA THR A 77 22.29 23.12 2.15
C THR A 77 21.89 24.26 1.23
N ARG A 78 21.67 23.97 -0.05
CA ARG A 78 21.16 24.95 -1.00
C ARG A 78 19.67 25.16 -0.72
N ARG A 79 19.25 26.42 -0.57
CA ARG A 79 17.84 26.77 -0.39
C ARG A 79 17.27 27.26 -1.71
N ILE A 80 16.17 26.65 -2.14
CA ILE A 80 15.38 27.09 -3.30
C ILE A 80 14.04 27.54 -2.77
N VAL A 81 13.57 28.70 -3.23
CA VAL A 81 12.27 29.23 -2.82
C VAL A 81 11.35 29.19 -4.03
N HIS A 82 10.22 28.49 -3.87
CA HIS A 82 9.13 28.50 -4.85
C HIS A 82 8.01 29.38 -4.31
N VAL A 83 7.43 30.22 -5.16
CA VAL A 83 6.33 31.11 -4.77
C VAL A 83 5.22 30.98 -5.81
N GLY A 84 4.15 30.31 -5.42
CA GLY A 84 3.07 29.94 -6.33
C GLY A 84 1.70 30.05 -5.69
N ARG A 85 0.66 30.14 -6.51
CA ARG A 85 -0.74 30.13 -6.06
C ARG A 85 -1.57 29.20 -6.93
N PRO A 86 -2.68 28.64 -6.42
CA PRO A 86 -3.58 27.90 -7.29
C PRO A 86 -4.28 28.86 -8.24
N ASP A 87 -4.61 28.39 -9.44
CA ASP A 87 -5.35 29.16 -10.44
C ASP A 87 -6.81 29.33 -10.00
N SER A 88 -7.36 28.37 -9.27
CA SER A 88 -8.70 28.46 -8.68
C SER A 88 -8.84 27.60 -7.41
N VAL A 89 -9.74 28.02 -6.52
CA VAL A 89 -10.05 27.33 -5.26
C VAL A 89 -11.55 27.09 -5.18
N PHE A 90 -11.93 25.84 -4.89
CA PHE A 90 -13.31 25.40 -4.75
C PHE A 90 -13.52 24.91 -3.31
N VAL A 91 -14.44 25.56 -2.60
CA VAL A 91 -14.81 25.14 -1.25
C VAL A 91 -15.96 24.15 -1.34
N TYR A 92 -15.77 22.94 -0.82
CA TYR A 92 -16.80 21.90 -0.76
C TYR A 92 -17.13 21.54 0.68
N GLY A 93 -18.27 20.90 0.90
CA GLY A 93 -18.75 20.46 2.21
C GLY A 93 -19.81 21.36 2.84
N GLY A 94 -20.32 22.36 2.13
CA GLY A 94 -21.61 23.01 2.44
C GLY A 94 -22.79 22.12 2.04
N ASP A 95 -24.00 22.67 1.94
CA ASP A 95 -25.23 22.02 1.43
C ASP A 95 -25.11 21.63 -0.07
N ASP A 96 -24.07 20.88 -0.42
CA ASP A 96 -23.75 20.36 -1.77
C ASP A 96 -24.77 19.29 -2.23
N ASP A 97 -25.72 18.91 -1.36
CA ASP A 97 -26.78 17.94 -1.63
C ASP A 97 -28.12 18.61 -2.03
N VAL A 98 -28.16 19.94 -2.23
CA VAL A 98 -29.35 20.56 -2.83
C VAL A 98 -29.35 20.26 -4.33
N ASP A 99 -30.33 19.47 -4.78
CA ASP A 99 -30.66 19.20 -6.18
C ASP A 99 -31.02 20.51 -6.91
N SER A 100 -30.00 21.32 -7.17
CA SER A 100 -30.07 22.48 -8.04
C SER A 100 -29.62 22.08 -9.44
N ASN A 101 -30.19 22.72 -10.46
CA ASN A 101 -29.74 22.57 -11.84
C ASN A 101 -28.30 23.11 -12.05
N ASP A 102 -27.72 23.78 -11.06
CA ASP A 102 -26.37 24.30 -11.09
C ASP A 102 -25.33 23.24 -10.71
N LEU A 103 -24.15 23.36 -11.31
CA LEU A 103 -23.02 22.50 -10.96
C LEU A 103 -22.50 22.85 -9.56
N SER A 104 -22.30 21.81 -8.74
CA SER A 104 -21.66 21.95 -7.42
C SER A 104 -20.23 22.47 -7.55
N PRO A 105 -19.61 23.04 -6.48
CA PRO A 105 -18.22 23.49 -6.53
C PRO A 105 -17.24 22.41 -7.02
N LEU A 106 -17.47 21.15 -6.62
CA LEU A 106 -16.64 20.02 -7.06
C LEU A 106 -16.87 19.68 -8.55
N GLU A 107 -18.11 19.72 -9.02
CA GLU A 107 -18.44 19.50 -10.43
C GLU A 107 -17.85 20.58 -11.34
N LYS A 108 -17.88 21.85 -10.91
CA LYS A 108 -17.20 22.96 -11.59
C LYS A 108 -15.69 22.75 -11.62
N ALA A 109 -15.10 22.32 -10.51
CA ALA A 109 -13.67 22.02 -10.42
C ALA A 109 -13.23 20.91 -11.39
N ILE A 110 -14.05 19.85 -11.54
CA ILE A 110 -13.76 18.71 -12.42
C ILE A 110 -14.01 19.04 -13.89
N SER A 111 -15.14 19.66 -14.22
CA SER A 111 -15.52 19.96 -15.62
C SER A 111 -14.83 21.19 -16.20
N GLY A 112 -14.45 22.15 -15.36
CA GLY A 112 -14.01 23.48 -15.78
C GLY A 112 -15.14 24.42 -16.18
N VAL A 113 -16.39 23.95 -16.23
CA VAL A 113 -17.54 24.79 -16.58
C VAL A 113 -17.81 25.77 -15.44
N GLY A 114 -17.72 27.07 -15.73
CA GLY A 114 -17.87 28.12 -14.72
C GLY A 114 -16.71 28.21 -13.73
N ALA A 115 -15.58 27.55 -14.00
CA ALA A 115 -14.35 27.80 -13.26
C ALA A 115 -13.80 29.20 -13.60
N PRO A 116 -13.20 29.91 -12.64
CA PRO A 116 -12.60 31.23 -12.88
C PRO A 116 -11.27 31.16 -13.64
N ASP A 117 -10.78 29.95 -13.93
CA ASP A 117 -9.57 29.70 -14.70
C ASP A 117 -9.88 29.32 -16.15
N ASN A 118 -8.87 29.37 -17.03
CA ASN A 118 -9.02 29.04 -18.45
C ASN A 118 -8.90 27.53 -18.76
N GLY A 119 -9.03 26.68 -17.74
CA GLY A 119 -8.84 25.24 -17.87
C GLY A 119 -10.08 24.50 -18.35
N GLY A 120 -9.87 23.50 -19.20
CA GLY A 120 -10.91 22.53 -19.54
C GLY A 120 -11.21 21.54 -18.40
N PRO A 121 -11.82 20.40 -18.75
CA PRO A 121 -11.98 19.27 -17.83
C PRO A 121 -10.64 18.81 -17.27
N VAL A 122 -10.62 18.33 -16.03
CA VAL A 122 -9.41 17.85 -15.35
C VAL A 122 -8.78 16.67 -16.08
N ASP A 123 -7.44 16.61 -16.07
CA ASP A 123 -6.68 15.44 -16.51
C ASP A 123 -6.27 14.56 -15.33
N LEU A 124 -6.17 15.17 -14.15
CA LEU A 124 -5.63 14.56 -12.94
C LEU A 124 -6.39 15.07 -11.70
N ILE A 125 -6.88 14.14 -10.88
CA ILE A 125 -7.44 14.38 -9.55
C ILE A 125 -6.53 13.69 -8.53
N VAL A 126 -5.98 14.47 -7.59
CA VAL A 126 -5.06 13.97 -6.56
C VAL A 126 -5.62 14.19 -5.17
N LEU A 127 -5.83 13.12 -4.43
CA LEU A 127 -6.16 13.15 -3.02
C LEU A 127 -4.89 13.44 -2.20
N CYS A 128 -4.82 14.66 -1.71
CA CYS A 128 -3.77 15.18 -0.84
C CYS A 128 -4.31 15.33 0.59
N CYS A 129 -4.89 14.26 1.13
CA CYS A 129 -5.58 14.21 2.42
C CYS A 129 -5.22 12.92 3.19
N PRO A 130 -5.45 12.87 4.51
CA PRO A 130 -5.26 11.63 5.28
C PRO A 130 -6.18 10.52 4.76
N VAL A 131 -5.76 9.28 4.97
CA VAL A 131 -6.40 8.07 4.44
C VAL A 131 -7.84 7.95 4.95
N SER A 132 -8.07 8.33 6.21
CA SER A 132 -9.40 8.43 6.81
C SER A 132 -10.41 9.29 6.04
N ALA A 133 -9.95 10.22 5.19
CA ALA A 133 -10.82 11.04 4.36
C ALA A 133 -11.09 10.43 2.96
N HIS A 134 -10.28 9.47 2.50
CA HIS A 134 -10.26 8.99 1.11
C HIS A 134 -11.61 8.46 0.67
N LEU A 135 -12.21 7.50 1.38
CA LEU A 135 -13.50 6.91 0.99
C LEU A 135 -14.63 7.95 0.85
N SER A 136 -14.71 8.89 1.80
CA SER A 136 -15.72 9.95 1.77
C SER A 136 -15.57 10.87 0.55
N LEU A 137 -14.33 11.17 0.16
CA LEU A 137 -14.01 11.99 -1.00
C LEU A 137 -14.20 11.23 -2.29
N LEU A 138 -13.79 9.96 -2.36
CA LEU A 138 -14.01 9.09 -3.51
C LEU A 138 -15.50 8.93 -3.82
N ARG A 139 -16.36 8.83 -2.80
CA ARG A 139 -17.82 8.83 -3.00
C ARG A 139 -18.33 10.13 -3.63
N ARG A 140 -17.82 11.29 -3.18
CA ARG A 140 -18.17 12.60 -3.76
C ARG A 140 -17.68 12.74 -5.20
N ILE A 141 -16.44 12.33 -5.45
CA ILE A 141 -15.84 12.31 -6.80
C ILE A 141 -16.64 11.39 -7.71
N SER A 142 -16.99 10.19 -7.26
CA SER A 142 -17.77 9.24 -8.04
C SER A 142 -19.13 9.82 -8.45
N LYS A 143 -19.89 10.38 -7.49
CA LYS A 143 -21.17 11.06 -7.79
C LYS A 143 -21.01 12.18 -8.81
N ALA A 144 -20.02 13.05 -8.61
CA ALA A 144 -19.74 14.17 -9.51
C ALA A 144 -19.38 13.68 -10.92
N LEU A 145 -18.51 12.67 -11.04
CA LEU A 145 -18.12 12.10 -12.32
C LEU A 145 -19.29 11.45 -13.06
N TYR A 146 -20.16 10.69 -12.38
CA TYR A 146 -21.35 10.12 -13.03
C TYR A 146 -22.29 11.20 -13.55
N LYS A 147 -22.57 12.24 -12.76
CA LYS A 147 -23.40 13.38 -13.18
C LYS A 147 -22.79 14.10 -14.38
N LEU A 148 -21.50 14.42 -14.32
CA LEU A 148 -20.79 15.08 -15.43
C LEU A 148 -20.70 14.19 -16.68
N ASN A 149 -20.58 12.87 -16.52
CA ASN A 149 -20.60 11.93 -17.64
C ASN A 149 -21.97 11.96 -18.35
N ALA A 150 -23.06 11.92 -17.59
CA ALA A 150 -24.42 12.00 -18.13
C ALA A 150 -24.68 13.33 -18.88
N LEU A 151 -24.04 14.41 -18.43
CA LEU A 151 -24.10 15.74 -19.07
C LEU A 151 -23.08 15.93 -20.21
N ASN A 152 -22.25 14.93 -20.54
CA ASN A 152 -21.14 15.04 -21.50
C ASN A 152 -20.09 16.12 -21.17
N LEU A 153 -19.89 16.42 -19.89
CA LEU A 153 -19.00 17.48 -19.39
C LEU A 153 -17.61 17.00 -18.95
N LEU A 154 -17.27 15.72 -19.17
CA LEU A 154 -15.94 15.18 -18.90
C LEU A 154 -14.94 15.40 -20.06
N GLY A 155 -15.41 15.97 -21.17
CA GLY A 155 -14.67 16.11 -22.41
C GLY A 155 -14.63 14.82 -23.24
N THR A 156 -14.11 14.91 -24.46
CA THR A 156 -14.06 13.81 -25.45
C THR A 156 -12.65 13.24 -25.67
N SER A 157 -11.71 13.58 -24.77
CA SER A 157 -10.32 13.11 -24.87
C SER A 157 -10.23 11.59 -24.76
N SER A 158 -9.41 10.98 -25.60
CA SER A 158 -9.08 9.54 -25.53
C SER A 158 -8.09 9.20 -24.41
N SER A 159 -7.53 10.21 -23.74
CA SER A 159 -6.66 10.06 -22.58
C SER A 159 -7.49 9.96 -21.29
N PRO A 160 -7.21 8.98 -20.42
CA PRO A 160 -7.97 8.81 -19.20
C PRO A 160 -7.85 10.02 -18.26
N ILE A 161 -8.88 10.28 -17.46
CA ILE A 161 -8.76 11.11 -16.26
C ILE A 161 -8.08 10.24 -15.19
N LEU A 162 -6.93 10.69 -14.70
CA LEU A 162 -6.23 10.00 -13.62
C LEU A 162 -6.82 10.43 -12.27
N ILE A 163 -7.12 9.47 -11.41
CA ILE A 163 -7.62 9.69 -10.05
C ILE A 163 -6.70 8.94 -9.11
N GLY A 164 -6.20 9.58 -8.06
CA GLY A 164 -5.27 8.87 -7.19
C GLY A 164 -4.87 9.63 -5.97
N THR A 165 -3.88 9.09 -5.26
CA THR A 165 -3.34 9.71 -4.04
C THR A 165 -1.82 9.72 -4.08
N LEU A 166 -1.24 10.75 -3.44
CA LEU A 166 0.21 10.84 -3.22
C LEU A 166 0.71 9.82 -2.20
N TYR A 167 -0.17 9.11 -1.50
CA TYR A 167 0.19 8.07 -0.55
C TYR A 167 -0.89 6.98 -0.51
N GLY A 168 -0.63 5.89 -1.23
CA GLY A 168 -1.53 4.75 -1.43
C GLY A 168 -1.57 3.81 -0.23
N ALA A 169 -1.97 4.32 0.93
CA ALA A 169 -2.21 3.52 2.12
C ALA A 169 -3.69 3.15 2.27
N GLY A 170 -3.99 2.16 3.12
CA GLY A 170 -5.34 1.90 3.59
C GLY A 170 -6.29 1.20 2.63
N GLY A 171 -5.83 0.32 1.73
CA GLY A 171 -6.73 -0.30 0.75
C GLY A 171 -7.40 0.75 -0.16
N PHE A 172 -6.63 1.73 -0.62
CA PHE A 172 -7.13 2.84 -1.46
C PHE A 172 -7.91 2.35 -2.69
N ASP A 173 -7.46 1.24 -3.30
CA ASP A 173 -8.16 0.60 -4.41
C ASP A 173 -9.50 0.00 -3.98
N TRP A 174 -9.57 -0.59 -2.78
CA TRP A 174 -10.82 -1.12 -2.20
C TRP A 174 -11.84 -0.01 -1.95
N MET A 175 -11.39 1.10 -1.35
CA MET A 175 -12.23 2.28 -1.18
C MET A 175 -12.75 2.81 -2.51
N SER A 176 -11.89 2.82 -3.54
CA SER A 176 -12.24 3.28 -4.88
C SER A 176 -13.29 2.37 -5.52
N ARG A 177 -13.06 1.04 -5.52
CA ARG A 177 -14.02 0.02 -6.00
C ARG A 177 -15.39 0.22 -5.39
N ILE A 178 -15.45 0.35 -4.05
CA ILE A 178 -16.72 0.51 -3.33
C ILE A 178 -17.37 1.87 -3.62
N ALA A 179 -16.60 2.95 -3.68
CA ALA A 179 -17.14 4.28 -3.99
C ALA A 179 -17.79 4.32 -5.37
N PHE A 180 -17.10 3.81 -6.39
CA PHE A 180 -17.59 3.82 -7.77
C PHE A 180 -18.66 2.77 -8.05
N HIS A 181 -18.60 1.62 -7.39
CA HIS A 181 -19.64 0.60 -7.49
C HIS A 181 -20.95 1.06 -6.84
N LYS A 182 -20.91 1.56 -5.59
CA LYS A 182 -22.12 2.04 -4.90
C LYS A 182 -22.68 3.34 -5.47
N GLY A 183 -21.83 4.18 -6.08
CA GLY A 183 -22.25 5.43 -6.70
C GLY A 183 -22.83 5.28 -8.11
N ARG A 184 -22.79 4.07 -8.70
CA ARG A 184 -23.18 3.83 -10.10
C ARG A 184 -24.69 3.94 -10.31
N PRO A 185 -25.15 4.79 -11.25
CA PRO A 185 -26.55 4.77 -11.70
C PRO A 185 -26.91 3.50 -12.47
N ASP A 186 -28.15 3.01 -12.33
CA ASP A 186 -28.62 1.79 -13.01
C ASP A 186 -28.56 1.88 -14.54
N ASN A 187 -28.74 3.08 -15.10
CA ASN A 187 -28.69 3.36 -16.54
C ASN A 187 -27.27 3.71 -17.06
N PHE A 188 -26.22 3.48 -16.26
CA PHE A 188 -24.85 3.81 -16.66
C PHE A 188 -24.32 2.86 -17.75
N MET A 189 -24.17 3.40 -18.96
CA MET A 189 -23.74 2.67 -20.16
C MET A 189 -22.21 2.61 -20.35
N GLY A 190 -21.47 3.48 -19.66
CA GLY A 190 -20.01 3.58 -19.77
C GLY A 190 -19.52 5.03 -19.69
N TRP A 191 -18.20 5.17 -19.53
CA TRP A 191 -17.54 6.46 -19.46
C TRP A 191 -17.27 7.05 -20.85
N HIS A 192 -17.70 8.29 -21.11
CA HIS A 192 -17.38 9.02 -22.36
C HIS A 192 -15.89 9.33 -22.47
N ARG A 193 -15.26 9.64 -21.34
CA ARG A 193 -13.81 9.77 -21.20
C ARG A 193 -13.31 8.67 -20.25
N PRO A 194 -12.33 7.84 -20.65
CA PRO A 194 -11.82 6.76 -19.79
C PRO A 194 -11.35 7.29 -18.42
N LEU A 195 -11.38 6.44 -17.40
CA LEU A 195 -10.82 6.74 -16.08
C LEU A 195 -9.67 5.78 -15.78
N ALA A 196 -8.69 6.25 -15.00
CA ALA A 196 -7.63 5.41 -14.45
C ALA A 196 -7.33 5.78 -13.00
N LEU A 197 -7.07 4.78 -12.16
CA LEU A 197 -6.61 4.96 -10.78
C LEU A 197 -5.09 4.89 -10.72
N PHE A 198 -4.51 5.66 -9.81
CA PHE A 198 -3.12 5.49 -9.41
C PHE A 198 -2.94 5.66 -7.90
N CYS A 199 -1.88 5.10 -7.35
CA CYS A 199 -1.41 5.48 -6.02
C CYS A 199 0.10 5.40 -5.94
N LEU A 200 0.70 6.35 -5.21
CA LEU A 200 2.13 6.34 -4.93
C LEU A 200 2.39 5.54 -3.65
N LYS A 201 3.34 4.62 -3.67
CA LYS A 201 3.70 3.81 -2.50
C LYS A 201 4.21 4.64 -1.32
N ALA A 202 4.97 5.69 -1.63
CA ALA A 202 5.55 6.59 -0.64
C ALA A 202 5.15 8.02 -0.97
N PHE A 203 4.93 8.80 0.09
CA PHE A 203 4.67 10.22 -0.08
C PHE A 203 5.92 10.93 -0.64
N PRO A 204 5.81 11.69 -1.74
CA PRO A 204 6.96 12.13 -2.53
C PRO A 204 7.81 13.23 -1.85
N TYR A 205 7.28 13.86 -0.80
CA TYR A 205 7.84 15.06 -0.18
C TYR A 205 7.94 14.93 1.33
N LEU A 206 9.10 15.19 1.91
CA LEU A 206 9.19 15.42 3.35
C LEU A 206 8.94 16.90 3.62
N CYS A 207 7.69 17.28 3.90
CA CYS A 207 7.29 18.68 4.03
C CYS A 207 6.62 19.00 5.37
N LYS A 208 6.88 20.20 5.90
CA LYS A 208 6.28 20.72 7.14
C LYS A 208 5.79 22.14 6.94
N SER A 209 4.59 22.43 7.41
CA SER A 209 4.05 23.79 7.49
C SER A 209 3.79 24.13 8.95
N LEU A 210 4.27 25.29 9.39
CA LEU A 210 4.02 25.84 10.73
C LEU A 210 3.05 27.03 10.68
N LYS A 211 2.87 27.63 9.50
CA LYS A 211 2.06 28.83 9.27
C LYS A 211 1.33 28.69 7.94
N VAL A 212 0.11 29.19 7.87
CA VAL A 212 -0.66 29.24 6.62
C VAL A 212 0.06 30.11 5.60
N GLY A 213 0.18 29.64 4.36
CA GLY A 213 0.93 30.31 3.29
C GLY A 213 2.42 29.94 3.24
N GLU A 214 2.95 29.20 4.21
CA GLU A 214 4.36 28.80 4.26
C GLU A 214 4.51 27.29 4.42
N VAL A 215 5.45 26.70 3.66
CA VAL A 215 5.83 25.29 3.80
C VAL A 215 7.34 25.14 3.61
N THR A 216 7.95 24.26 4.38
CA THR A 216 9.35 23.87 4.22
C THR A 216 9.40 22.46 3.66
N LEU A 217 10.11 22.29 2.55
CA LEU A 217 10.38 20.99 1.94
C LEU A 217 11.80 20.57 2.33
N HIS A 218 11.90 19.55 3.17
CA HIS A 218 13.16 19.02 3.72
C HIS A 218 13.83 18.00 2.81
N GLY A 219 13.09 17.43 1.87
CA GLY A 219 13.63 16.42 0.99
C GLY A 219 12.56 15.81 0.09
N ARG A 220 13.04 15.17 -0.95
CA ARG A 220 12.26 14.63 -2.05
C ARG A 220 12.60 13.14 -2.12
N PHE A 221 11.59 12.26 -2.16
CA PHE A 221 11.86 10.82 -2.20
C PHE A 221 12.46 10.43 -3.56
N PRO A 222 13.61 9.74 -3.64
CA PRO A 222 14.39 9.61 -4.88
C PRO A 222 13.74 8.72 -5.95
N GLN A 223 13.09 7.64 -5.52
CA GLN A 223 12.42 6.68 -6.40
C GLN A 223 11.00 6.47 -5.92
N ILE A 224 10.02 6.74 -6.79
CA ILE A 224 8.61 6.65 -6.42
C ILE A 224 7.98 5.50 -7.19
N GLN A 225 7.52 4.53 -6.41
CA GLN A 225 6.79 3.38 -6.94
C GLN A 225 5.31 3.71 -7.09
N VAL A 226 4.72 3.32 -8.20
CA VAL A 226 3.36 3.70 -8.60
C VAL A 226 2.57 2.46 -9.02
N ALA A 227 1.42 2.24 -8.38
CA ALA A 227 0.41 1.31 -8.90
C ALA A 227 -0.57 2.10 -9.79
N VAL A 228 -0.98 1.51 -10.92
CA VAL A 228 -1.95 2.11 -11.85
C VAL A 228 -2.94 1.04 -12.31
N SER A 229 -4.20 1.44 -12.50
CA SER A 229 -5.22 0.62 -13.12
C SER A 229 -6.13 1.42 -14.05
N PRO A 230 -6.49 0.91 -15.25
CA PRO A 230 -5.97 -0.32 -15.83
C PRO A 230 -4.45 -0.27 -15.98
N SER A 231 -3.77 -1.40 -15.80
CA SER A 231 -2.31 -1.49 -15.84
C SER A 231 -1.74 -1.62 -17.26
N ASP A 232 -2.55 -1.32 -18.28
CA ASP A 232 -2.12 -1.39 -19.67
C ASP A 232 -1.10 -0.31 -20.02
N ALA A 233 -0.35 -0.60 -21.08
CA ALA A 233 0.74 0.24 -21.54
C ALA A 233 0.30 1.69 -21.83
N LYS A 234 -0.82 1.87 -22.52
CA LYS A 234 -1.36 3.20 -22.82
C LYS A 234 -1.61 4.00 -21.55
N THR A 235 -2.23 3.38 -20.55
CA THR A 235 -2.57 4.03 -19.29
C THR A 235 -1.31 4.39 -18.51
N ARG A 236 -0.30 3.50 -18.48
CA ARG A 236 1.01 3.79 -17.87
C ARG A 236 1.77 4.91 -18.58
N THR A 237 1.77 4.98 -19.91
CA THR A 237 2.40 6.11 -20.64
C THR A 237 1.74 7.43 -20.26
N VAL A 238 0.40 7.46 -20.23
CA VAL A 238 -0.35 8.67 -19.86
C VAL A 238 -0.10 9.03 -18.39
N ALA A 239 -0.10 8.04 -17.49
CA ALA A 239 0.20 8.22 -16.08
C ALA A 239 1.61 8.76 -15.87
N LYS A 240 2.62 8.18 -16.52
CA LYS A 240 4.01 8.62 -16.47
C LYS A 240 4.13 10.09 -16.85
N ARG A 241 3.62 10.47 -18.03
CA ARG A 241 3.67 11.84 -18.53
C ARG A 241 3.01 12.85 -17.57
N ILE A 242 1.82 12.52 -17.05
CA ILE A 242 1.05 13.41 -16.16
C ILE A 242 1.71 13.53 -14.78
N LEU A 243 2.21 12.41 -14.24
CA LEU A 243 2.84 12.35 -12.92
C LEU A 243 4.26 12.91 -12.93
N ASP A 244 5.03 12.72 -14.01
CA ASP A 244 6.36 13.34 -14.18
C ASP A 244 6.27 14.86 -14.09
N ARG A 245 5.23 15.43 -14.70
CA ARG A 245 4.95 16.86 -14.60
C ARG A 245 4.51 17.27 -13.20
N LEU A 246 3.58 16.54 -12.58
CA LEU A 246 3.12 16.81 -11.21
C LEU A 246 4.28 16.81 -10.20
N LEU A 247 5.18 15.84 -10.32
CA LEU A 247 6.26 15.59 -9.37
C LEU A 247 7.55 16.33 -9.73
N GLN A 248 7.59 16.98 -10.89
CA GLN A 248 8.76 17.64 -11.50
C GLN A 248 9.95 16.68 -11.63
N ASN A 249 9.69 15.48 -12.16
CA ASN A 249 10.71 14.44 -12.25
C ASN A 249 11.85 14.83 -13.20
N GLU A 250 11.57 15.56 -14.28
CA GLU A 250 12.60 16.10 -15.18
C GLU A 250 13.56 17.06 -14.45
N ASP A 251 13.02 17.98 -13.64
CA ASP A 251 13.83 18.96 -12.89
C ASP A 251 14.60 18.33 -11.72
N THR A 252 14.12 17.19 -11.22
CA THR A 252 14.66 16.53 -10.02
C THR A 252 15.47 15.28 -10.33
N GLY A 253 15.48 14.82 -11.58
CA GLY A 253 16.15 13.57 -11.99
C GLY A 253 15.51 12.32 -11.40
N LYS A 254 14.29 12.41 -10.87
CA LYS A 254 13.60 11.29 -10.24
C LYS A 254 12.98 10.35 -11.26
N GLN A 255 12.77 9.11 -10.83
CA GLN A 255 12.16 8.09 -11.68
C GLN A 255 10.87 7.57 -11.04
N LEU A 256 9.84 7.41 -11.89
CA LEU A 256 8.65 6.64 -11.57
C LEU A 256 8.86 5.19 -11.97
N GLU A 257 8.59 4.31 -11.04
CA GLU A 257 8.64 2.88 -11.26
C GLU A 257 7.24 2.30 -11.13
N PHE A 258 6.68 1.82 -12.24
CA PHE A 258 5.35 1.23 -12.24
C PHE A 258 5.41 -0.19 -11.70
N LEU A 259 4.57 -0.45 -10.70
CA LEU A 259 4.41 -1.76 -10.08
C LEU A 259 3.43 -2.65 -10.85
N GLY A 260 3.49 -3.95 -10.59
CA GLY A 260 2.61 -4.98 -11.15
C GLY A 260 3.34 -5.93 -12.10
N LEU A 261 2.63 -6.95 -12.59
CA LEU A 261 3.22 -8.03 -13.38
C LEU A 261 3.98 -7.56 -14.61
N SER A 262 3.54 -6.51 -15.29
CA SER A 262 4.28 -5.95 -16.44
C SER A 262 5.43 -5.01 -16.06
N GLY A 263 5.69 -4.79 -14.77
CA GLY A 263 6.77 -3.92 -14.28
C GLY A 263 8.16 -4.53 -14.46
N PRO A 264 9.25 -3.82 -14.09
CA PRO A 264 10.60 -4.38 -14.13
C PRO A 264 10.76 -5.65 -13.27
N GLU A 265 11.61 -6.59 -13.69
CA GLU A 265 11.93 -7.80 -12.91
C GLU A 265 12.47 -7.47 -11.50
N SER A 266 13.21 -6.37 -11.37
CA SER A 266 13.75 -5.89 -10.09
C SER A 266 12.69 -5.57 -9.03
N VAL A 267 11.43 -5.42 -9.43
CA VAL A 267 10.28 -5.16 -8.56
C VAL A 267 9.21 -6.23 -8.65
N GLY A 268 9.60 -7.44 -9.10
CA GLY A 268 8.71 -8.59 -9.18
C GLY A 268 7.78 -8.60 -10.39
N GLY A 269 8.07 -7.80 -11.42
CA GLY A 269 7.38 -7.87 -12.72
C GLY A 269 8.10 -8.76 -13.76
N ASP A 270 7.62 -8.77 -14.99
CA ASP A 270 8.07 -9.60 -16.13
C ASP A 270 8.89 -8.79 -17.17
N GLY A 271 9.10 -7.49 -16.94
CA GLY A 271 9.87 -6.60 -17.81
C GLY A 271 9.16 -6.11 -19.08
N THR A 272 7.95 -6.60 -19.39
CA THR A 272 7.26 -6.36 -20.68
C THR A 272 6.96 -4.89 -20.97
N TRP A 273 6.73 -4.08 -19.92
CA TRP A 273 6.44 -2.65 -20.09
C TRP A 273 7.57 -1.87 -20.78
N GLY A 274 8.83 -2.19 -20.48
CA GLY A 274 9.97 -1.47 -21.04
C GLY A 274 10.11 -1.64 -22.56
N GLU A 275 9.54 -2.71 -23.11
CA GLU A 275 9.47 -2.97 -24.55
C GLU A 275 8.26 -2.29 -25.18
N GLU A 276 7.08 -2.40 -24.56
CA GLU A 276 5.84 -1.77 -25.05
C GLU A 276 5.93 -0.23 -25.09
N GLU A 277 6.57 0.38 -24.10
CA GLU A 277 6.78 1.83 -24.05
C GLU A 277 7.61 2.32 -25.26
N ARG A 278 8.66 1.58 -25.65
CA ARG A 278 9.49 1.93 -26.80
C ARG A 278 8.71 1.87 -28.11
N VAL A 279 7.86 0.87 -28.27
CA VAL A 279 6.99 0.70 -29.45
C VAL A 279 5.96 1.83 -29.54
N ILE A 280 5.36 2.23 -28.42
CA ILE A 280 4.44 3.39 -28.36
C ILE A 280 5.14 4.67 -28.81
N MET A 281 6.32 4.93 -28.23
CA MET A 281 7.08 6.15 -28.52
C MET A 281 7.61 6.18 -29.96
N ALA A 282 7.81 5.03 -30.60
CA ALA A 282 8.21 4.92 -32.01
C ALA A 282 7.06 5.15 -33.01
N GLY A 283 5.80 5.27 -32.55
CA GLY A 283 4.66 5.62 -33.41
C GLY A 283 4.04 4.46 -34.23
N GLU A 284 4.43 3.21 -33.98
CA GLU A 284 4.00 2.02 -34.75
C GLU A 284 2.66 1.41 -34.28
N TRP A 285 1.83 2.17 -33.56
CA TRP A 285 0.66 1.62 -32.84
C TRP A 285 -0.50 1.12 -33.73
N ASN A 286 -0.59 1.57 -34.99
CA ASN A 286 -1.76 1.31 -35.83
C ASN A 286 -1.89 -0.15 -36.34
N GLY A 287 -0.81 -0.96 -36.33
CA GLY A 287 -0.84 -2.36 -36.80
C GLY A 287 -0.97 -3.41 -35.69
N VAL A 288 -0.87 -3.00 -34.42
CA VAL A 288 -0.46 -3.90 -33.32
C VAL A 288 -1.63 -4.38 -32.45
N GLN A 289 -2.81 -3.76 -32.57
CA GLN A 289 -4.01 -4.13 -31.80
C GLN A 289 -4.50 -5.58 -31.99
N GLN A 290 -4.18 -6.22 -33.12
CA GLN A 290 -4.50 -7.64 -33.37
C GLN A 290 -3.39 -8.60 -32.92
N GLY A 291 -2.13 -8.16 -32.83
CA GLY A 291 -0.99 -9.01 -32.45
C GLY A 291 -0.74 -9.09 -30.93
N ILE A 292 -0.89 -7.98 -30.19
CA ILE A 292 -0.56 -7.95 -28.74
C ILE A 292 -1.55 -8.75 -27.89
N LYS A 293 -2.84 -8.79 -28.24
CA LYS A 293 -3.83 -9.59 -27.51
C LYS A 293 -3.60 -11.10 -27.63
N ALA A 294 -2.99 -11.54 -28.73
CA ALA A 294 -2.61 -12.95 -28.92
C ALA A 294 -1.26 -13.24 -28.25
N ASN A 295 -0.33 -12.27 -28.27
CA ASN A 295 1.01 -12.44 -27.72
C ASN A 295 1.10 -12.34 -26.20
N SER A 296 0.28 -11.55 -25.48
CA SER A 296 0.40 -11.52 -24.00
C SER A 296 -0.04 -12.83 -23.35
N ALA A 297 -1.13 -13.44 -23.84
CA ALA A 297 -1.58 -14.76 -23.40
C ALA A 297 -0.63 -15.88 -23.88
N ALA A 298 -0.17 -15.82 -25.14
CA ALA A 298 0.78 -16.80 -25.67
C ALA A 298 2.16 -16.70 -25.02
N SER A 299 2.64 -15.50 -24.67
CA SER A 299 3.89 -15.27 -23.96
C SER A 299 3.79 -15.75 -22.51
N ALA A 300 2.69 -15.48 -21.81
CA ALA A 300 2.47 -16.02 -20.47
C ALA A 300 2.45 -17.57 -20.46
N VAL A 301 1.79 -18.19 -21.45
CA VAL A 301 1.76 -19.65 -21.63
C VAL A 301 3.13 -20.22 -22.02
N MET A 302 3.87 -19.55 -22.90
CA MET A 302 5.22 -19.95 -23.32
C MET A 302 6.25 -19.81 -22.20
N ILE A 303 6.12 -18.78 -21.37
CA ILE A 303 6.97 -18.58 -20.19
C ILE A 303 6.63 -19.61 -19.12
N ALA A 304 5.34 -19.86 -18.82
CA ALA A 304 4.94 -20.94 -17.92
C ALA A 304 5.42 -22.33 -18.39
N ALA A 305 5.41 -22.57 -19.71
CA ALA A 305 5.97 -23.79 -20.31
C ALA A 305 7.50 -23.87 -20.20
N ARG A 306 8.23 -22.75 -20.37
CA ARG A 306 9.68 -22.67 -20.16
C ARG A 306 10.07 -22.85 -18.69
N THR A 307 9.34 -22.24 -17.77
CA THR A 307 9.55 -22.40 -16.32
C THR A 307 9.27 -23.84 -15.89
N LYS A 308 8.23 -24.48 -16.45
CA LYS A 308 7.99 -25.92 -16.28
C LYS A 308 9.14 -26.77 -16.81
N GLN A 309 9.68 -26.47 -18.00
CA GLN A 309 10.85 -27.16 -18.54
C GLN A 309 12.11 -26.95 -17.67
N GLN A 310 12.33 -25.74 -17.15
CA GLN A 310 13.48 -25.44 -16.30
C GLN A 310 13.38 -26.16 -14.94
N ILE A 311 12.21 -26.18 -14.32
CA ILE A 311 11.96 -26.91 -13.06
C ILE A 311 12.05 -28.43 -13.28
N GLN A 312 11.55 -28.94 -14.41
CA GLN A 312 11.70 -30.35 -14.79
C GLN A 312 13.17 -30.70 -15.00
N SER A 313 13.92 -29.86 -15.74
CA SER A 313 15.36 -30.06 -15.98
C SER A 313 16.21 -29.94 -14.70
N ALA A 314 15.80 -29.10 -13.75
CA ALA A 314 16.46 -28.96 -12.45
C ALA A 314 16.18 -30.16 -11.53
N LYS A 315 15.01 -30.82 -11.65
CA LYS A 315 14.70 -32.09 -10.97
C LYS A 315 15.42 -33.27 -11.63
N ASP A 316 15.48 -33.30 -12.96
CA ASP A 316 16.07 -34.40 -13.73
C ASP A 316 17.63 -34.36 -13.73
N HIS A 317 18.25 -33.23 -13.41
CA HIS A 317 19.72 -33.08 -13.33
C HIS A 317 20.34 -33.32 -11.94
N SER A 318 19.60 -33.84 -10.96
CA SER A 318 20.17 -34.34 -9.70
C SER A 318 20.48 -35.84 -9.69
N SER A 319 20.33 -36.52 -10.83
CA SER A 319 20.77 -37.90 -11.00
C SER A 319 21.41 -38.11 -12.37
N SER A 320 22.66 -38.60 -12.36
CA SER A 320 23.53 -39.04 -13.46
C SER A 320 24.48 -37.98 -14.07
N ALA A 321 25.70 -37.93 -13.51
CA ALA A 321 26.90 -37.59 -14.26
C ALA A 321 27.76 -38.86 -14.37
N VAL A 322 28.03 -39.32 -15.59
CA VAL A 322 29.12 -40.25 -15.91
C VAL A 322 30.20 -39.46 -16.64
N ALA A 323 31.39 -39.42 -16.06
CA ALA A 323 32.58 -38.75 -16.58
C ALA A 323 33.48 -39.69 -17.39
N LEU A 324 34.35 -39.12 -18.22
CA LEU A 324 35.55 -39.78 -18.78
C LEU A 324 36.81 -39.01 -18.31
N PRO A 325 38.00 -39.65 -18.28
CA PRO A 325 38.91 -39.58 -17.12
C PRO A 325 40.22 -38.80 -17.39
N PRO A 326 41.03 -38.53 -16.34
CA PRO A 326 42.49 -38.44 -16.44
C PRO A 326 43.18 -39.64 -15.73
N PRO A 327 44.45 -39.94 -16.02
CA PRO A 327 45.08 -41.20 -15.62
C PRO A 327 45.76 -41.19 -14.22
N VAL A 328 45.53 -42.29 -13.48
CA VAL A 328 46.41 -43.17 -12.66
C VAL A 328 47.51 -42.49 -11.79
N VAL A 329 47.59 -42.70 -10.45
CA VAL A 329 48.22 -43.83 -9.70
C VAL A 329 47.74 -43.87 -8.22
N SER A 330 47.66 -45.10 -7.69
CA SER A 330 47.34 -45.64 -6.33
C SER A 330 47.62 -44.79 -5.07
N SER A 331 46.93 -44.93 -3.93
CA SER A 331 46.81 -46.15 -3.09
C SER A 331 46.04 -45.86 -1.77
N HIS A 332 45.38 -46.89 -1.21
CA HIS A 332 44.99 -47.15 0.21
C HIS A 332 44.09 -46.13 0.96
N SER A 333 43.11 -46.45 1.82
CA SER A 333 42.49 -47.68 2.35
C SER A 333 41.16 -47.29 3.03
N ALA A 334 40.27 -48.26 3.21
CA ALA A 334 38.90 -48.14 3.72
C ALA A 334 38.78 -47.83 5.23
N VAL A 335 37.69 -47.15 5.63
CA VAL A 335 36.85 -47.51 6.79
C VAL A 335 35.39 -47.13 6.49
N SER A 336 34.50 -48.11 6.62
CA SER A 336 33.05 -48.05 6.43
C SER A 336 32.31 -47.80 7.76
N VAL A 337 31.25 -47.00 7.74
CA VAL A 337 30.15 -47.01 8.74
C VAL A 337 28.82 -46.88 7.97
N PRO A 338 27.76 -47.68 8.25
CA PRO A 338 26.56 -47.73 7.43
C PRO A 338 25.56 -46.62 7.79
N VAL A 339 24.95 -46.02 6.75
CA VAL A 339 23.83 -45.08 6.84
C VAL A 339 22.53 -45.87 6.73
N GLU A 340 21.67 -45.69 7.73
CA GLU A 340 20.29 -46.17 7.77
C GLU A 340 19.41 -45.31 6.84
N GLN A 341 18.71 -45.95 5.92
CA GLN A 341 17.83 -45.31 4.93
C GLN A 341 16.55 -44.79 5.60
N GLN A 342 16.42 -43.47 5.75
CA GLN A 342 15.11 -42.83 5.86
C GLN A 342 14.58 -42.49 4.46
N ARG A 343 13.53 -43.21 4.06
CA ARG A 343 12.69 -42.89 2.89
C ARG A 343 11.82 -41.69 3.24
N THR A 344 12.00 -40.57 2.55
CA THR A 344 11.00 -39.50 2.50
C THR A 344 9.92 -39.87 1.47
N ALA A 345 8.65 -39.74 1.87
CA ALA A 345 7.50 -40.02 1.01
C ALA A 345 7.38 -39.01 -0.14
N PRO A 346 6.85 -39.41 -1.31
CA PRO A 346 6.67 -38.50 -2.44
C PRO A 346 5.57 -37.47 -2.12
N ALA A 347 5.82 -36.21 -2.45
CA ALA A 347 4.84 -35.13 -2.32
C ALA A 347 3.56 -35.44 -3.12
N SER A 348 2.40 -35.22 -2.51
CA SER A 348 1.09 -35.49 -3.09
C SER A 348 0.85 -34.67 -4.37
N PRO A 349 0.54 -35.31 -5.52
CA PRO A 349 0.29 -34.61 -6.79
C PRO A 349 -0.94 -33.69 -6.77
N THR A 350 -1.76 -33.75 -5.73
CA THR A 350 -2.97 -32.94 -5.56
C THR A 350 -2.66 -31.50 -5.11
N LEU A 351 -1.61 -31.30 -4.30
CA LEU A 351 -1.15 -29.96 -3.90
C LEU A 351 -0.59 -29.17 -5.10
N ASP A 352 0.07 -29.87 -6.01
CA ASP A 352 0.55 -29.28 -7.26
C ASP A 352 -0.59 -28.81 -8.17
N LEU A 353 -1.78 -29.41 -8.08
CA LEU A 353 -2.95 -29.05 -8.90
C LEU A 353 -3.67 -27.77 -8.43
N LEU A 354 -3.75 -27.56 -7.11
CA LEU A 354 -4.13 -26.27 -6.52
C LEU A 354 -3.20 -25.16 -6.94
N MET A 355 -1.90 -25.42 -6.80
CA MET A 355 -0.89 -24.42 -7.06
C MET A 355 -0.85 -24.06 -8.55
N THR A 356 -1.42 -24.88 -9.46
CA THR A 356 -1.58 -24.54 -10.89
C THR A 356 -2.77 -23.63 -11.16
N HIS A 357 -3.79 -23.60 -10.31
CA HIS A 357 -4.87 -22.60 -10.34
C HIS A 357 -4.44 -21.36 -9.56
N SER A 358 -3.36 -20.72 -10.02
CA SER A 358 -2.96 -19.42 -9.46
C SER A 358 -4.11 -18.42 -9.62
N LEU A 359 -4.43 -17.69 -8.55
CA LEU A 359 -5.44 -16.64 -8.62
C LEU A 359 -5.05 -15.51 -9.55
N SER A 360 -3.80 -15.42 -9.97
CA SER A 360 -3.34 -14.45 -10.96
C SER A 360 -4.11 -14.48 -12.27
N ASP A 361 -4.53 -15.66 -12.74
CA ASP A 361 -5.25 -15.80 -14.02
C ASP A 361 -6.66 -15.19 -13.94
N HIS A 362 -7.06 -14.82 -12.73
CA HIS A 362 -8.40 -14.43 -12.36
C HIS A 362 -8.45 -13.07 -11.66
N ALA A 363 -7.51 -12.77 -10.76
CA ALA A 363 -7.49 -11.59 -9.91
C ALA A 363 -6.68 -10.44 -10.51
N ASP A 364 -5.76 -10.67 -11.46
CA ASP A 364 -5.04 -9.57 -12.12
C ASP A 364 -4.13 -9.98 -13.29
N PRO A 365 -4.15 -9.32 -14.45
CA PRO A 365 -2.94 -9.29 -15.25
C PRO A 365 -1.95 -8.17 -14.92
N SER A 366 -2.25 -7.08 -14.19
CA SER A 366 -1.17 -6.16 -13.71
C SER A 366 -1.46 -4.97 -12.74
N SER A 367 -2.66 -4.75 -12.17
CA SER A 367 -2.92 -3.68 -11.18
C SER A 367 -3.24 -4.07 -9.72
N SER A 368 -4.14 -5.01 -9.40
CA SER A 368 -4.58 -5.32 -8.02
C SER A 368 -3.42 -5.68 -7.08
N LEU A 369 -2.49 -6.53 -7.54
CA LEU A 369 -1.31 -6.89 -6.74
C LEU A 369 -0.38 -5.69 -6.51
N ALA A 370 -0.29 -4.78 -7.50
CA ALA A 370 0.46 -3.55 -7.39
C ALA A 370 -0.13 -2.62 -6.31
N PHE A 371 -1.46 -2.50 -6.24
CA PHE A 371 -2.14 -1.71 -5.21
C PHE A 371 -2.00 -2.33 -3.81
N ILE A 372 -2.11 -3.65 -3.69
CA ILE A 372 -1.83 -4.37 -2.44
C ILE A 372 -0.40 -4.09 -1.99
N THR A 373 0.57 -4.10 -2.91
CA THR A 373 1.97 -3.81 -2.59
C THR A 373 2.19 -2.37 -2.11
N CYS A 374 1.48 -1.40 -2.70
CA CYS A 374 1.51 -0.02 -2.22
C CYS A 374 0.90 0.13 -0.82
N THR A 375 -0.19 -0.60 -0.54
CA THR A 375 -0.98 -0.44 0.70
C THR A 375 -0.44 -1.26 1.88
N LEU A 376 0.22 -2.40 1.61
CA LEU A 376 0.81 -3.31 2.61
C LEU A 376 2.31 -3.08 2.86
N ASN A 377 2.88 -1.97 2.38
CA ASN A 377 4.31 -1.68 2.59
C ASN A 377 4.57 -0.35 3.31
N SER A 378 3.61 0.15 4.07
CA SER A 378 3.79 1.40 4.79
C SER A 378 4.54 1.18 6.09
N THR A 379 5.86 1.37 6.05
CA THR A 379 6.75 1.40 7.22
C THR A 379 6.16 2.18 8.40
N ASN A 380 5.47 3.29 8.12
CA ASN A 380 4.82 4.12 9.13
C ASN A 380 3.70 3.38 9.88
N GLN A 381 2.92 2.52 9.21
CA GLN A 381 1.85 1.75 9.84
C GLN A 381 2.37 0.78 10.91
N ILE A 382 3.66 0.45 10.90
CA ILE A 382 4.28 -0.40 11.91
C ILE A 382 5.02 0.47 12.94
N LEU A 383 5.91 1.33 12.45
CA LEU A 383 6.80 2.12 13.31
C LEU A 383 6.00 2.98 14.27
N HIS A 384 4.99 3.68 13.77
CA HIS A 384 4.25 4.65 14.57
C HIS A 384 3.46 3.97 15.71
N PRO A 385 2.61 2.97 15.46
CA PRO A 385 1.95 2.20 16.51
C PRO A 385 2.91 1.61 17.55
N CYS A 386 4.01 0.98 17.11
CA CYS A 386 4.95 0.33 18.03
C CYS A 386 5.68 1.35 18.92
N ILE A 387 6.13 2.47 18.33
CA ILE A 387 6.80 3.54 19.08
C ILE A 387 5.83 4.20 20.05
N LEU A 388 4.57 4.43 19.66
CA LEU A 388 3.54 4.97 20.56
C LEU A 388 3.31 4.05 21.76
N VAL A 389 3.10 2.75 21.51
CA VAL A 389 2.87 1.76 22.55
C VAL A 389 4.05 1.69 23.52
N ALA A 390 5.29 1.67 23.02
CA ALA A 390 6.47 1.66 23.86
C ALA A 390 6.62 2.98 24.63
N LEU A 391 6.50 4.13 23.96
CA LEU A 391 6.70 5.45 24.54
C LEU A 391 5.73 5.72 25.70
N PHE A 392 4.44 5.43 25.51
CA PHE A 392 3.38 5.67 26.48
C PHE A 392 3.11 4.49 27.41
N ARG A 393 4.06 3.56 27.55
CA ARG A 393 4.05 2.53 28.59
C ARG A 393 4.74 3.03 29.85
N ASP A 394 4.06 2.96 30.98
CA ASP A 394 4.59 3.24 32.31
C ASP A 394 4.83 1.94 33.08
N HIS A 395 6.09 1.48 33.11
CA HIS A 395 6.45 0.25 33.82
C HIS A 395 6.26 0.32 35.34
N ASN A 396 6.16 1.52 35.91
CA ASN A 396 5.93 1.69 37.35
C ASN A 396 4.42 1.67 37.68
N ASN A 397 3.55 1.92 36.70
CA ASN A 397 2.10 1.91 36.86
C ASN A 397 1.41 1.49 35.55
N GLU A 398 1.55 0.21 35.21
CA GLU A 398 1.00 -0.32 33.95
C GLU A 398 -0.52 -0.13 33.88
N ALA A 399 -1.23 -0.33 35.01
CA ALA A 399 -2.67 -0.16 35.11
C ALA A 399 -3.16 1.22 34.66
N ARG A 400 -2.38 2.29 34.90
CA ARG A 400 -2.70 3.63 34.39
C ARG A 400 -2.46 3.72 32.89
N SER A 401 -1.26 3.36 32.44
CA SER A 401 -0.89 3.50 31.02
C SER A 401 -1.69 2.57 30.08
N ASP A 402 -2.19 1.45 30.58
CA ASP A 402 -3.00 0.51 29.80
C ASP A 402 -4.42 1.01 29.50
N VAL A 403 -4.93 1.95 30.30
CA VAL A 403 -6.26 2.52 30.11
C VAL A 403 -6.23 3.58 29.01
N ASP A 404 -5.38 4.60 29.14
CA ASP A 404 -5.38 5.75 28.22
C ASP A 404 -3.97 6.25 27.80
N GLY A 405 -2.92 5.51 28.15
CA GLY A 405 -1.54 5.86 27.80
C GLY A 405 -0.96 6.98 28.66
N THR A 406 -1.58 7.31 29.80
CA THR A 406 -1.06 8.37 30.69
C THR A 406 0.26 7.94 31.35
N ILE A 407 1.30 8.76 31.15
CA ILE A 407 2.64 8.58 31.73
C ILE A 407 3.13 9.86 32.43
N PRO A 408 4.03 9.74 33.42
CA PRO A 408 4.75 10.89 33.95
C PRO A 408 5.84 11.35 32.97
N TRP A 409 6.00 12.67 32.81
CA TRP A 409 7.03 13.27 31.97
C TRP A 409 7.68 14.47 32.66
N ASN A 410 9.01 14.51 32.65
CA ASN A 410 9.76 15.64 33.19
C ASN A 410 10.21 16.58 32.06
N PRO A 411 9.71 17.82 31.98
CA PRO A 411 9.96 18.73 30.88
C PRO A 411 11.34 19.43 30.92
N VAL A 412 12.18 19.18 31.94
CA VAL A 412 13.47 19.87 32.14
C VAL A 412 14.39 19.76 30.91
N ASN A 413 14.38 18.63 30.19
CA ASN A 413 15.21 18.43 29.00
C ASN A 413 14.49 18.81 27.69
N THR A 414 13.19 18.50 27.58
CA THR A 414 12.36 18.78 26.40
C THR A 414 10.90 18.93 26.81
N ALA A 415 10.22 19.96 26.28
CA ALA A 415 8.82 20.26 26.62
C ALA A 415 7.85 19.07 26.38
N PHE A 416 8.10 18.28 25.34
CA PHE A 416 7.38 17.05 25.04
C PHE A 416 8.36 15.96 24.61
N PRO A 417 8.01 14.67 24.78
CA PRO A 417 8.86 13.56 24.33
C PRO A 417 9.06 13.63 22.82
N ARG A 418 10.30 13.39 22.39
CA ARG A 418 10.68 13.24 20.99
C ARG A 418 10.30 11.83 20.55
N PHE A 419 9.43 11.74 19.56
CA PHE A 419 8.80 10.50 19.13
C PHE A 419 9.82 9.40 18.82
N TYR A 420 10.79 9.68 17.95
CA TYR A 420 11.80 8.70 17.57
C TYR A 420 12.95 8.62 18.58
N ALA A 421 13.47 9.76 19.03
CA ALA A 421 14.64 9.76 19.92
C ALA A 421 14.34 9.16 21.31
N ASP A 422 13.17 9.43 21.88
CA ASP A 422 12.80 8.94 23.21
C ASP A 422 11.94 7.66 23.11
N GLY A 423 11.04 7.57 22.12
CA GLY A 423 10.17 6.42 21.94
C GLY A 423 10.87 5.21 21.31
N ALA A 424 11.60 5.40 20.20
CA ALA A 424 12.30 4.29 19.55
C ALA A 424 13.56 3.84 20.30
N ALA A 425 14.09 4.67 21.22
CA ALA A 425 15.17 4.28 22.12
C ALA A 425 14.75 3.23 23.15
N LYS A 426 13.44 3.07 23.41
CA LYS A 426 12.96 2.01 24.29
C LYS A 426 13.18 0.64 23.61
N PRO A 427 13.81 -0.34 24.30
CA PRO A 427 14.05 -1.68 23.73
C PRO A 427 12.77 -2.36 23.24
N GLU A 428 11.64 -2.12 23.92
CA GLU A 428 10.33 -2.63 23.54
C GLU A 428 9.92 -2.20 22.13
N ALA A 429 10.17 -0.96 21.71
CA ALA A 429 9.85 -0.50 20.37
C ALA A 429 10.57 -1.36 19.31
N GLY A 430 11.87 -1.59 19.48
CA GLY A 430 12.66 -2.42 18.56
C GLY A 430 12.17 -3.87 18.51
N VAL A 431 11.77 -4.43 19.65
CA VAL A 431 11.20 -5.79 19.73
C VAL A 431 9.86 -5.86 18.99
N LEU A 432 8.92 -4.96 19.30
CA LEU A 432 7.60 -4.92 18.66
C LEU A 432 7.73 -4.76 17.14
N ILE A 433 8.55 -3.81 16.68
CA ILE A 433 8.79 -3.58 15.25
C ILE A 433 9.34 -4.84 14.60
N THR A 434 10.33 -5.50 15.21
CA THR A 434 10.96 -6.70 14.64
C THR A 434 10.00 -7.87 14.58
N LYS A 435 9.20 -8.09 15.62
CA LYS A 435 8.21 -9.17 15.67
C LYS A 435 7.07 -8.96 14.68
N ILE A 436 6.53 -7.76 14.60
CA ILE A 436 5.41 -7.45 13.70
C ILE A 436 5.89 -7.41 12.25
N ALA A 437 6.92 -6.61 11.95
CA ALA A 437 7.42 -6.47 10.59
C ALA A 437 8.09 -7.75 10.12
N GLY A 438 9.01 -8.32 10.89
CA GLY A 438 9.88 -9.42 10.47
C GLY A 438 9.34 -10.83 10.74
N ALA A 439 8.12 -10.98 11.24
CA ALA A 439 7.45 -12.29 11.34
C ALA A 439 5.98 -12.18 10.92
N GLU A 440 5.14 -11.57 11.75
CA GLU A 440 3.67 -11.65 11.59
C GLU A 440 3.20 -11.13 10.23
N MET A 441 3.71 -9.98 9.79
CA MET A 441 3.37 -9.43 8.48
C MET A 441 3.95 -10.24 7.32
N TYR A 442 5.15 -10.82 7.49
CA TYR A 442 5.78 -11.61 6.43
C TYR A 442 5.02 -12.90 6.16
N PHE A 443 4.37 -13.49 7.18
CA PHE A 443 3.48 -14.64 7.00
C PHE A 443 2.27 -14.27 6.15
N VAL A 444 1.62 -13.14 6.45
CA VAL A 444 0.48 -12.64 5.67
C VAL A 444 0.91 -12.34 4.24
N ILE A 445 2.06 -11.71 4.04
CA ILE A 445 2.59 -11.38 2.71
C ILE A 445 2.89 -12.64 1.91
N ASP A 446 3.63 -13.61 2.45
CA ASP A 446 3.94 -14.86 1.74
C ASP A 446 2.66 -15.65 1.41
N ALA A 447 1.71 -15.74 2.34
CA ALA A 447 0.44 -16.41 2.10
C ALA A 447 -0.38 -15.73 1.00
N LEU A 448 -0.52 -14.40 1.05
CA LEU A 448 -1.20 -13.63 0.00
C LEU A 448 -0.48 -13.75 -1.33
N GLU A 449 0.85 -13.74 -1.33
CA GLU A 449 1.64 -13.86 -2.54
C GLU A 449 1.44 -15.21 -3.22
N ARG A 450 1.50 -16.32 -2.46
CA ARG A 450 1.28 -17.66 -3.03
C ARG A 450 -0.15 -17.92 -3.46
N LEU A 451 -1.10 -17.26 -2.81
CA LEU A 451 -2.50 -17.34 -3.21
C LEU A 451 -2.74 -16.49 -4.45
N LEU A 452 -2.35 -15.22 -4.44
CA LEU A 452 -2.76 -14.20 -5.41
C LEU A 452 -1.84 -14.06 -6.63
N SER A 453 -0.55 -14.36 -6.52
CA SER A 453 0.44 -14.11 -7.57
C SER A 453 0.65 -15.31 -8.48
N PRO A 454 0.97 -15.10 -9.78
CA PRO A 454 1.32 -16.19 -10.68
C PRO A 454 2.59 -16.91 -10.20
N ARG A 455 2.69 -18.20 -10.52
CA ARG A 455 3.87 -19.01 -10.15
C ARG A 455 5.17 -18.35 -10.63
N GLY A 456 6.09 -18.13 -9.71
CA GLY A 456 7.40 -17.53 -9.98
C GLY A 456 7.42 -16.00 -9.92
N TYR A 457 6.31 -15.35 -9.57
CA TYR A 457 6.24 -13.91 -9.35
C TYR A 457 6.08 -13.60 -7.86
N GLU A 458 6.91 -12.68 -7.39
CA GLU A 458 6.97 -12.27 -6.00
C GLU A 458 6.65 -10.77 -5.82
N PRO A 459 5.56 -10.22 -6.39
CA PRO A 459 5.39 -8.77 -6.50
C PRO A 459 5.26 -8.05 -5.15
N ILE A 460 4.73 -8.72 -4.11
CA ILE A 460 4.51 -8.10 -2.80
C ILE A 460 5.81 -8.17 -1.99
N SER A 461 6.43 -9.35 -1.91
CA SER A 461 7.66 -9.60 -1.17
C SER A 461 8.89 -8.98 -1.86
N ALA A 462 8.90 -8.86 -3.19
CA ALA A 462 9.94 -8.18 -3.97
C ALA A 462 10.07 -6.69 -3.63
N LEU A 463 9.10 -6.15 -2.92
CA LEU A 463 8.97 -4.72 -2.64
C LEU A 463 8.81 -4.42 -1.15
N HIS A 464 8.85 -5.46 -0.32
CA HIS A 464 8.73 -5.36 1.11
C HIS A 464 10.11 -5.17 1.79
N GLY A 465 10.17 -4.36 2.85
CA GLY A 465 11.38 -4.27 3.71
C GLY A 465 12.14 -2.93 3.78
N GLY A 466 11.47 -1.78 3.61
CA GLY A 466 12.11 -0.47 3.87
C GLY A 466 13.31 -0.18 2.97
N GLU A 467 14.29 0.60 3.46
CA GLU A 467 15.48 0.96 2.68
C GLU A 467 16.24 -0.28 2.17
N PRO A 468 16.86 -0.22 0.98
CA PRO A 468 17.52 -1.37 0.34
C PRO A 468 18.47 -2.15 1.26
N MET A 469 19.16 -1.45 2.16
CA MET A 469 20.08 -2.06 3.13
C MET A 469 19.38 -2.93 4.18
N GLY A 470 18.26 -2.48 4.73
CA GLY A 470 17.51 -3.25 5.74
C GLY A 470 17.00 -4.57 5.15
N ARG A 471 16.44 -4.49 3.94
CA ARG A 471 16.02 -5.67 3.17
C ARG A 471 17.17 -6.61 2.84
N MET A 472 18.30 -6.07 2.38
CA MET A 472 19.48 -6.87 2.09
C MET A 472 19.97 -7.63 3.33
N VAL A 473 19.97 -6.98 4.50
CA VAL A 473 20.35 -7.62 5.76
C VAL A 473 19.34 -8.70 6.17
N MET A 474 18.03 -8.43 6.05
CA MET A 474 16.99 -9.42 6.35
C MET A 474 17.14 -10.67 5.47
N ASN A 475 17.29 -10.49 4.16
CA ASN A 475 17.47 -11.58 3.21
C ASN A 475 18.80 -12.33 3.47
N TYR A 476 19.89 -11.62 3.73
CA TYR A 476 21.18 -12.25 4.04
C TYR A 476 21.13 -13.14 5.28
N LEU A 477 20.30 -12.78 6.26
CA LEU A 477 20.08 -13.57 7.47
C LEU A 477 19.06 -14.70 7.29
N GLY A 478 18.56 -14.93 6.07
CA GLY A 478 17.53 -15.93 5.79
C GLY A 478 16.17 -15.56 6.37
N ASN A 479 15.87 -14.26 6.49
CA ASN A 479 14.60 -13.73 6.98
C ASN A 479 13.81 -13.03 5.86
N SER A 480 13.85 -13.54 4.63
CA SER A 480 12.93 -13.07 3.59
C SER A 480 11.48 -13.51 3.90
N PRO A 481 10.46 -12.85 3.31
CA PRO A 481 9.06 -13.25 3.48
C PRO A 481 8.81 -14.73 3.16
N SER A 482 9.36 -15.22 2.05
CA SER A 482 9.19 -16.62 1.61
C SER A 482 9.85 -17.62 2.56
N GLU A 483 11.06 -17.34 3.06
CA GLU A 483 11.75 -18.19 4.04
C GLU A 483 11.03 -18.21 5.40
N LEU A 484 10.50 -17.08 5.85
CA LEU A 484 9.75 -16.99 7.11
C LEU A 484 8.39 -17.66 7.02
N GLY A 485 7.66 -17.47 5.92
CA GLY A 485 6.40 -18.16 5.65
C GLY A 485 6.57 -19.68 5.51
N ALA A 486 7.65 -20.13 4.87
CA ALA A 486 8.00 -21.56 4.82
C ALA A 486 8.30 -22.13 6.22
N ARG A 487 9.07 -21.40 7.05
CA ARG A 487 9.43 -21.85 8.40
C ARG A 487 8.27 -21.84 9.39
N SER A 488 7.27 -20.98 9.19
CA SER A 488 6.09 -20.93 10.04
C SER A 488 5.07 -22.01 9.67
N GLY A 489 5.06 -22.50 8.44
CA GLY A 489 4.08 -23.46 7.94
C GLY A 489 2.68 -22.88 7.70
N LEU A 490 2.44 -21.62 8.10
CA LEU A 490 1.14 -20.96 8.02
C LEU A 490 0.64 -20.84 6.58
N THR A 491 1.54 -20.55 5.65
CA THR A 491 1.19 -20.44 4.24
C THR A 491 0.68 -21.77 3.68
N MET A 492 1.32 -22.89 4.05
CA MET A 492 0.88 -24.22 3.60
C MET A 492 -0.44 -24.62 4.24
N ASP A 493 -0.66 -24.26 5.50
CA ASP A 493 -1.94 -24.46 6.20
C ASP A 493 -3.08 -23.67 5.54
N SER A 494 -2.87 -22.39 5.21
CA SER A 494 -3.86 -21.58 4.48
C SER A 494 -4.17 -22.14 3.10
N LEU A 495 -3.15 -22.60 2.35
CA LEU A 495 -3.34 -23.23 1.05
C LEU A 495 -4.16 -24.52 1.15
N LYS A 496 -3.88 -25.34 2.17
CA LYS A 496 -4.62 -26.59 2.45
C LYS A 496 -6.08 -26.30 2.78
N LYS A 497 -6.34 -25.39 3.72
CA LYS A 497 -7.70 -24.96 4.10
C LYS A 497 -8.50 -24.46 2.91
N GLU A 498 -7.87 -23.66 2.06
CA GLU A 498 -8.55 -23.14 0.88
C GLU A 498 -8.89 -24.24 -0.13
N TRP A 499 -8.02 -25.23 -0.30
CA TRP A 499 -8.34 -26.39 -1.13
C TRP A 499 -9.51 -27.20 -0.62
N GLU A 500 -9.48 -27.55 0.67
CA GLU A 500 -10.55 -28.29 1.31
C GLU A 500 -11.88 -27.53 1.12
N SER A 501 -11.87 -26.21 1.32
CA SER A 501 -13.06 -25.38 1.12
C SER A 501 -13.58 -25.37 -0.33
N THR A 502 -12.68 -25.46 -1.32
CA THR A 502 -13.02 -25.34 -2.75
C THR A 502 -13.45 -26.68 -3.37
N PHE A 503 -12.77 -27.76 -3.01
CA PHE A 503 -12.88 -29.06 -3.70
C PHE A 503 -13.55 -30.15 -2.87
N VAL A 504 -13.48 -30.09 -1.54
CA VAL A 504 -14.07 -31.12 -0.66
C VAL A 504 -15.53 -30.79 -0.34
N ASN A 505 -15.89 -29.50 -0.19
CA ASN A 505 -17.30 -29.10 -0.01
C ASN A 505 -18.20 -29.33 -1.24
N SER A 506 -17.62 -29.65 -2.40
CA SER A 506 -18.36 -30.03 -3.62
C SER A 506 -18.42 -31.55 -3.83
N ALA A 507 -17.75 -32.35 -2.98
CA ALA A 507 -17.73 -33.80 -3.07
C ALA A 507 -17.83 -34.46 -1.67
N SER A 508 -19.02 -35.01 -1.36
CA SER A 508 -19.37 -35.88 -0.21
C SER A 508 -19.74 -35.11 1.08
N GLU A 509 -20.86 -35.33 1.78
CA GLU A 509 -21.62 -36.55 2.09
C GLU A 509 -20.84 -37.84 1.82
N LYS A 510 -20.02 -38.22 2.83
CA LYS A 510 -19.28 -39.48 2.98
C LYS A 510 -17.91 -39.54 2.33
N ALA A 511 -16.91 -39.06 3.07
CA ALA A 511 -15.61 -39.69 3.10
C ALA A 511 -15.18 -39.81 4.57
N ASP A 512 -15.22 -41.04 5.08
CA ASP A 512 -14.78 -41.40 6.42
C ASP A 512 -13.29 -41.11 6.63
N ASN A 513 -12.98 -40.80 7.88
CA ASN A 513 -11.65 -40.59 8.47
C ASN A 513 -10.58 -41.54 7.91
N VAL A 514 -9.69 -41.02 7.05
CA VAL A 514 -8.36 -41.57 6.87
C VAL A 514 -7.43 -40.79 7.80
N GLY A 515 -7.11 -41.40 8.94
CA GLY A 515 -6.11 -40.90 9.86
C GLY A 515 -4.72 -40.99 9.22
N ASP A 516 -4.21 -39.84 8.80
CA ASP A 516 -2.81 -39.67 8.48
C ASP A 516 -2.15 -39.07 9.73
N GLU A 517 -1.40 -39.90 10.46
CA GLU A 517 -0.53 -39.47 11.57
C GLU A 517 0.66 -38.70 10.98
N THR A 518 0.40 -37.52 10.42
CA THR A 518 1.46 -36.57 10.10
C THR A 518 1.92 -35.97 11.42
N VAL A 519 3.20 -36.20 11.74
CA VAL A 519 3.93 -35.49 12.81
C VAL A 519 3.51 -34.03 12.79
N GLU A 520 2.83 -33.58 13.85
CA GLU A 520 2.41 -32.19 14.00
C GLU A 520 3.67 -31.33 14.13
N GLU A 521 4.27 -30.95 13.00
CA GLU A 521 5.19 -29.82 12.99
C GLU A 521 4.41 -28.63 13.53
N GLU A 522 4.86 -28.04 14.64
CA GLU A 522 4.18 -26.92 15.29
C GLU A 522 4.01 -25.74 14.31
N VAL A 523 2.86 -25.64 13.64
CA VAL A 523 2.56 -24.55 12.72
C VAL A 523 2.34 -23.26 13.51
N GLY A 524 2.91 -22.15 13.03
CA GLY A 524 2.62 -20.81 13.55
C GLY A 524 3.83 -19.99 13.98
N ASN A 525 3.53 -18.92 14.71
CA ASN A 525 4.54 -18.01 15.25
C ASN A 525 5.17 -18.58 16.54
N ARG A 526 6.42 -19.06 16.44
CA ARG A 526 7.16 -19.66 17.56
C ARG A 526 8.49 -18.96 17.86
N PRO A 527 8.99 -19.01 19.11
CA PRO A 527 10.29 -18.43 19.46
C PRO A 527 11.42 -18.98 18.59
N GLY A 528 12.33 -18.10 18.15
CA GLY A 528 13.48 -18.50 17.33
C GLY A 528 13.22 -18.56 15.81
N LEU A 529 12.00 -18.22 15.37
CA LEU A 529 11.67 -18.23 13.94
C LEU A 529 12.40 -17.13 13.16
N ILE A 530 12.69 -15.98 13.77
CA ILE A 530 13.51 -14.92 13.15
C ILE A 530 14.99 -15.17 13.49
N ASN A 531 15.82 -15.34 12.46
CA ASN A 531 17.26 -15.49 12.65
C ASN A 531 17.85 -14.19 13.19
N LYS A 532 18.62 -14.29 14.29
CA LYS A 532 19.28 -13.15 14.95
C LYS A 532 18.32 -12.04 15.41
N GLU A 533 17.09 -12.41 15.77
CA GLU A 533 16.02 -11.49 16.19
C GLU A 533 16.47 -10.41 17.19
N LYS A 534 17.15 -10.79 18.27
CA LYS A 534 17.60 -9.83 19.31
C LYS A 534 18.57 -8.77 18.76
N ILE A 535 19.41 -9.15 17.80
CA ILE A 535 20.36 -8.24 17.17
C ILE A 535 19.60 -7.28 16.24
N LEU A 536 18.67 -7.80 15.43
CA LEU A 536 17.83 -7.00 14.56
C LEU A 536 17.00 -5.97 15.35
N ALA A 537 16.37 -6.39 16.45
CA ALA A 537 15.60 -5.49 17.32
C ALA A 537 16.47 -4.36 17.89
N LYS A 538 17.70 -4.68 18.33
CA LYS A 538 18.64 -3.68 18.83
C LYS A 538 19.07 -2.71 17.72
N LEU A 539 19.38 -3.20 16.53
CA LEU A 539 19.78 -2.37 15.38
C LEU A 539 18.64 -1.44 14.93
N MET A 540 17.40 -1.94 14.91
CA MET A 540 16.23 -1.13 14.57
C MET A 540 15.99 -0.01 15.57
N SER A 541 15.98 -0.33 16.87
CA SER A 541 15.86 0.68 17.93
C SER A 541 16.98 1.72 17.87
N TYR A 542 18.22 1.28 17.67
CA TYR A 542 19.37 2.16 17.55
C TYR A 542 19.27 3.08 16.32
N GLY A 543 19.00 2.52 15.15
CA GLY A 543 18.92 3.28 13.89
C GLY A 543 17.83 4.35 13.91
N LEU A 544 16.67 4.06 14.51
CA LEU A 544 15.57 5.01 14.62
C LEU A 544 15.85 6.12 15.65
N SER A 545 16.40 5.77 16.82
CA SER A 545 16.68 6.73 17.90
C SER A 545 17.87 7.65 17.65
N HIS A 546 18.77 7.27 16.74
CA HIS A 546 19.97 8.05 16.39
C HIS A 546 19.85 8.72 15.02
N ASN A 547 18.68 8.64 14.37
CA ASN A 547 18.45 9.30 13.09
C ASN A 547 18.31 10.81 13.29
N GLY A 548 19.35 11.57 12.93
CA GLY A 548 19.38 13.02 13.06
C GLY A 548 18.18 13.75 12.44
N ARG A 549 17.59 13.20 11.36
CA ARG A 549 16.39 13.77 10.70
C ARG A 549 15.13 13.61 11.55
N LEU A 550 15.03 12.50 12.29
CA LEU A 550 13.84 12.11 13.04
C LEU A 550 13.89 12.55 14.51
N ASN A 551 15.06 12.90 15.02
CA ASN A 551 15.27 13.28 16.41
C ASN A 551 14.50 14.53 16.86
N ALA A 552 14.12 15.41 15.95
CA ALA A 552 13.36 16.62 16.26
C ALA A 552 11.83 16.43 16.23
N VAL A 553 11.34 15.23 15.88
CA VAL A 553 9.90 14.97 15.80
C VAL A 553 9.34 14.81 17.20
N LEU A 554 8.44 15.69 17.60
CA LEU A 554 7.72 15.59 18.88
C LEU A 554 6.60 14.55 18.78
N SER A 555 6.36 13.85 19.88
CA SER A 555 5.27 12.90 20.02
C SER A 555 3.91 13.62 20.04
N PRO A 556 2.85 13.03 19.43
CA PRO A 556 1.51 13.57 19.53
C PRO A 556 0.92 13.29 20.92
N CYS A 557 1.08 14.23 21.85
CA CYS A 557 0.52 14.13 23.21
C CYS A 557 -0.16 15.41 23.68
N ILE A 558 -0.95 15.26 24.73
CA ILE A 558 -1.61 16.33 25.48
C ILE A 558 -1.26 16.21 26.95
N VAL A 559 -1.23 17.34 27.65
CA VAL A 559 -1.07 17.41 29.10
C VAL A 559 -2.41 17.04 29.74
N VAL A 560 -2.39 16.17 30.75
CA VAL A 560 -3.59 15.71 31.47
C VAL A 560 -3.96 16.68 32.59
N ASP A 561 -2.95 17.12 33.36
CA ASP A 561 -3.09 18.10 34.43
C ASP A 561 -1.97 19.14 34.34
N ASP A 562 -2.33 20.42 34.36
CA ASP A 562 -1.38 21.54 34.26
C ASP A 562 -0.64 21.85 35.57
N LYS A 563 -0.93 21.10 36.65
CA LYS A 563 -0.24 21.24 37.94
C LYS A 563 0.95 20.28 37.98
N PRO A 564 2.19 20.76 37.76
CA PRO A 564 3.36 19.91 37.94
C PRO A 564 3.45 19.43 39.39
N SER A 565 3.97 18.24 39.60
CA SER A 565 4.39 17.78 40.93
C SER A 565 5.56 18.61 41.45
N GLU A 566 5.91 18.43 42.73
CA GLU A 566 6.98 19.20 43.41
C GLU A 566 8.35 19.12 42.70
N ASP A 567 8.60 18.04 41.94
CA ASP A 567 9.80 17.81 41.13
C ASP A 567 9.70 18.36 39.69
N GLY A 568 8.60 19.03 39.34
CA GLY A 568 8.33 19.56 38.00
C GLY A 568 7.76 18.54 37.00
N THR A 569 7.48 17.30 37.43
CA THR A 569 6.90 16.26 36.56
C THR A 569 5.44 16.57 36.23
N ILE A 570 5.06 16.41 34.96
CA ILE A 570 3.68 16.56 34.47
C ILE A 570 3.13 15.21 34.01
N LEU A 571 1.81 15.08 33.96
CA LEU A 571 1.16 13.93 33.34
C LEU A 571 0.82 14.24 31.90
N ILE A 572 1.23 13.37 30.99
CA ILE A 572 0.92 13.46 29.57
C ILE A 572 0.27 12.17 29.09
N LYS A 573 -0.57 12.28 28.06
CA LYS A 573 -1.18 11.13 27.38
C LYS A 573 -1.16 11.30 25.86
N PRO A 574 -1.21 10.22 25.08
CA PRO A 574 -1.24 10.34 23.62
C PRO A 574 -2.48 11.10 23.14
N ASN A 575 -2.36 11.77 21.99
CA ASN A 575 -3.49 12.42 21.31
C ASN A 575 -4.05 11.48 20.22
N PRO A 576 -5.20 10.81 20.47
CA PRO A 576 -5.77 9.84 19.53
C PRO A 576 -6.35 10.49 18.27
N ASN A 577 -6.52 11.81 18.25
CA ASN A 577 -7.07 12.55 17.09
C ASN A 577 -6.03 12.83 16.00
N THR A 578 -4.87 12.17 16.04
CA THR A 578 -3.78 12.35 15.08
C THR A 578 -3.74 11.22 14.06
N ARG A 579 -2.99 11.43 12.97
CA ARG A 579 -2.83 10.44 11.90
C ARG A 579 -2.06 9.19 12.34
N PHE A 580 -1.25 9.30 13.40
CA PHE A 580 -0.57 8.17 14.02
C PHE A 580 -1.54 7.08 14.53
N PHE A 581 -2.79 7.46 14.80
CA PHE A 581 -3.85 6.53 15.21
C PHE A 581 -4.74 6.19 14.03
N THR A 582 -5.35 7.21 13.43
CA THR A 582 -6.35 7.03 12.36
C THR A 582 -5.78 6.40 11.09
N ASP A 583 -4.64 6.86 10.58
CA ASP A 583 -4.08 6.31 9.33
C ASP A 583 -3.27 5.02 9.60
N ASP A 584 -2.49 4.96 10.68
CA ASP A 584 -1.56 3.85 10.90
C ASP A 584 -2.19 2.63 11.62
N THR A 585 -3.18 2.83 12.49
CA THR A 585 -3.85 1.72 13.19
C THR A 585 -5.07 1.24 12.40
N GLN A 586 -6.07 2.12 12.22
CA GLN A 586 -7.35 1.81 11.59
C GLN A 586 -7.22 1.54 10.08
N HIS A 587 -6.35 2.27 9.38
CA HIS A 587 -6.07 2.08 7.95
C HIS A 587 -4.70 1.43 7.69
N GLY A 588 -4.11 0.78 8.70
CA GLY A 588 -2.84 0.07 8.60
C GLY A 588 -2.89 -1.29 9.27
N LEU A 589 -2.59 -1.36 10.57
CA LEU A 589 -2.55 -2.63 11.31
C LEU A 589 -3.84 -3.45 11.22
N CYS A 590 -5.01 -2.80 11.20
CA CYS A 590 -6.30 -3.50 11.06
C CYS A 590 -6.44 -4.22 9.71
N ILE A 591 -5.75 -3.75 8.65
CA ILE A 591 -5.75 -4.42 7.34
C ILE A 591 -5.02 -5.75 7.42
N TYR A 592 -3.86 -5.79 8.07
CA TYR A 592 -3.10 -7.03 8.24
C TYR A 592 -3.86 -8.05 9.09
N LEU A 593 -4.48 -7.61 10.18
CA LEU A 593 -5.31 -8.49 11.02
C LEU A 593 -6.52 -9.01 10.23
N GLY A 594 -7.18 -8.15 9.46
CA GLY A 594 -8.28 -8.56 8.60
C GLY A 594 -7.86 -9.58 7.55
N LEU A 595 -6.72 -9.38 6.89
CA LEU A 595 -6.16 -10.33 5.92
C LEU A 595 -5.73 -11.64 6.59
N ALA A 596 -5.09 -11.59 7.75
CA ALA A 596 -4.72 -12.78 8.52
C ALA A 596 -5.94 -13.61 8.93
N GLU A 597 -7.03 -12.95 9.33
CA GLU A 597 -8.30 -13.63 9.65
C GLU A 597 -8.89 -14.31 8.41
N LEU A 598 -8.87 -13.66 7.24
CA LEU A 598 -9.32 -14.26 5.98
C LEU A 598 -8.48 -15.50 5.61
N LEU A 599 -7.17 -15.44 5.85
CA LEU A 599 -6.24 -16.56 5.61
C LEU A 599 -6.43 -17.72 6.59
N GLY A 600 -7.29 -17.57 7.60
CA GLY A 600 -7.55 -18.59 8.61
C GLY A 600 -6.41 -18.75 9.62
N PHE A 601 -5.61 -17.70 9.83
CA PHE A 601 -4.60 -17.68 10.90
C PHE A 601 -5.29 -17.59 12.26
N ASP A 602 -4.71 -18.25 13.26
CA ASP A 602 -5.13 -18.06 14.65
C ASP A 602 -4.50 -16.74 15.12
N LEU A 603 -5.26 -15.65 15.16
CA LEU A 603 -4.69 -14.33 15.44
C LEU A 603 -4.05 -14.25 16.85
N GLU A 604 -4.55 -14.98 17.84
CA GLU A 604 -3.99 -14.96 19.21
C GLU A 604 -2.63 -15.65 19.28
N ARG A 605 -2.44 -16.69 18.47
CA ARG A 605 -1.16 -17.41 18.36
C ARG A 605 -0.21 -16.74 17.36
N ASP A 606 -0.70 -16.46 16.17
CA ASP A 606 0.10 -16.13 14.99
C ASP A 606 0.32 -14.63 14.81
N MET A 607 -0.63 -13.79 15.26
CA MET A 607 -0.62 -12.32 15.14
C MET A 607 -0.62 -11.61 16.51
N LYS A 608 -0.11 -12.29 17.55
CA LYS A 608 -0.14 -11.86 18.95
C LYS A 608 0.38 -10.45 19.17
N TRP A 609 1.50 -10.08 18.56
CA TRP A 609 2.13 -8.79 18.78
C TRP A 609 1.36 -7.66 18.10
N THR A 610 0.85 -7.91 16.89
CA THR A 610 -0.03 -6.99 16.18
C THR A 610 -1.34 -6.78 16.96
N LEU A 611 -1.96 -7.87 17.45
CA LEU A 611 -3.14 -7.79 18.31
C LEU A 611 -2.88 -6.99 19.58
N TYR A 612 -1.77 -7.25 20.26
CA TYR A 612 -1.37 -6.51 21.46
C TYR A 612 -1.31 -4.99 21.22
N VAL A 613 -0.65 -4.58 20.13
CA VAL A 613 -0.52 -3.17 19.75
C VAL A 613 -1.89 -2.57 19.43
N VAL A 614 -2.70 -3.23 18.58
CA VAL A 614 -4.02 -2.72 18.18
C VAL A 614 -4.98 -2.64 19.37
N ARG A 615 -5.03 -3.66 20.23
CA ARG A 615 -5.89 -3.68 21.44
C ARG A 615 -5.56 -2.55 22.41
N ARG A 616 -4.29 -2.18 22.54
CA ARG A 616 -3.88 -1.06 23.38
C ARG A 616 -4.23 0.28 22.72
N LEU A 617 -3.93 0.46 21.45
CA LEU A 617 -4.23 1.71 20.73
C LEU A 617 -5.73 1.97 20.61
N GLN A 618 -6.54 0.95 20.34
CA GLN A 618 -8.00 1.10 20.26
C GLN A 618 -8.60 1.53 21.61
N ARG A 619 -8.06 1.04 22.75
CA ARG A 619 -8.46 1.49 24.09
C ARG A 619 -8.21 2.99 24.26
N TRP A 620 -7.02 3.47 23.88
CA TRP A 620 -6.68 4.89 23.93
C TRP A 620 -7.57 5.74 22.99
N MET A 621 -8.05 5.15 21.89
CA MET A 621 -8.98 5.80 20.97
C MET A 621 -10.45 5.72 21.42
N GLY A 622 -10.78 4.91 22.42
CA GLY A 622 -12.17 4.61 22.79
C GLY A 622 -12.94 3.86 21.70
N LYS A 623 -12.25 2.98 20.97
CA LYS A 623 -12.75 2.21 19.83
C LYS A 623 -12.52 0.71 20.02
N GLU A 624 -13.25 -0.10 19.27
CA GLU A 624 -13.10 -1.56 19.23
C GLU A 624 -12.98 -2.04 17.77
N PHE A 625 -11.75 -2.08 17.26
CA PHE A 625 -11.44 -2.60 15.92
C PHE A 625 -11.18 -4.10 15.92
N VAL A 626 -10.74 -4.65 17.05
CA VAL A 626 -10.67 -6.08 17.34
C VAL A 626 -11.29 -6.39 18.69
N LEU A 627 -11.76 -7.62 18.88
CA LEU A 627 -12.30 -8.08 20.16
C LEU A 627 -11.24 -8.04 21.28
N PRO A 628 -11.63 -7.68 22.52
CA PRO A 628 -10.73 -7.67 23.67
C PRO A 628 -10.27 -9.09 24.04
N GLU A 629 -9.13 -9.19 24.74
CA GLU A 629 -8.72 -10.44 25.40
C GLU A 629 -9.83 -10.84 26.37
N SER A 630 -10.29 -12.11 26.33
CA SER A 630 -11.40 -12.68 27.14
C SER A 630 -12.83 -12.71 26.56
N SER A 631 -13.03 -12.57 25.25
CA SER A 631 -14.34 -12.99 24.71
C SER A 631 -14.49 -14.52 24.85
N GLU A 632 -15.10 -15.00 25.94
CA GLU A 632 -15.34 -16.43 26.29
C GLU A 632 -16.15 -17.22 25.24
N ASN A 633 -16.48 -16.63 24.10
CA ASN A 633 -17.13 -17.31 23.00
C ASN A 633 -16.11 -17.69 21.92
N SER A 634 -15.73 -18.96 21.89
CA SER A 634 -14.90 -19.59 20.86
C SER A 634 -15.48 -19.54 19.44
N THR A 635 -16.65 -18.91 19.25
CA THR A 635 -17.36 -18.81 17.98
C THR A 635 -17.23 -17.43 17.31
N LYS A 636 -16.70 -16.42 18.01
CA LYS A 636 -16.58 -15.07 17.46
C LYS A 636 -15.26 -14.86 16.73
N GLN A 637 -15.32 -14.16 15.61
CA GLN A 637 -14.17 -13.75 14.82
C GLN A 637 -13.62 -12.42 15.35
N ILE A 638 -12.32 -12.38 15.65
CA ILE A 638 -11.66 -11.30 16.38
C ILE A 638 -11.77 -9.95 15.66
N VAL A 639 -11.67 -9.93 14.33
CA VAL A 639 -11.78 -8.71 13.52
C VAL A 639 -13.21 -8.54 13.01
N SER A 640 -13.79 -9.58 12.40
CA SER A 640 -15.11 -9.47 11.74
C SER A 640 -16.26 -9.09 12.68
N ASP A 641 -16.21 -9.51 13.96
CA ASP A 641 -17.29 -9.25 14.92
C ASP A 641 -17.03 -8.01 15.81
N ALA A 642 -15.93 -7.29 15.60
CA ALA A 642 -15.61 -6.11 16.40
C ALA A 642 -16.51 -4.92 16.07
N LYS A 643 -16.93 -4.17 17.10
CA LYS A 643 -17.97 -3.13 17.00
C LYS A 643 -17.66 -2.04 15.97
N ASP A 644 -16.43 -1.53 15.95
CA ASP A 644 -16.03 -0.39 15.11
C ASP A 644 -15.26 -0.83 13.84
N MET A 645 -15.29 -2.13 13.50
CA MET A 645 -14.60 -2.69 12.33
C MET A 645 -14.95 -1.97 11.02
N MET A 646 -16.20 -1.54 10.85
CA MET A 646 -16.68 -0.84 9.65
C MET A 646 -16.06 0.55 9.43
N GLU A 647 -15.39 1.12 10.45
CA GLU A 647 -14.62 2.35 10.30
C GLU A 647 -13.24 2.09 9.67
N THR A 648 -12.74 0.85 9.76
CA THR A 648 -11.40 0.48 9.27
C THR A 648 -11.33 0.33 7.75
N SER A 649 -10.14 -0.02 7.25
CA SER A 649 -9.96 -0.47 5.87
C SER A 649 -9.60 -1.94 5.75
N ALA A 650 -9.92 -2.72 6.78
CA ALA A 650 -9.86 -4.17 6.69
C ALA A 650 -10.82 -4.66 5.58
N PRO A 651 -10.53 -5.78 4.90
CA PRO A 651 -11.43 -6.37 3.89
C PRO A 651 -12.88 -6.53 4.39
N GLN A 652 -13.03 -6.89 5.65
CA GLN A 652 -14.29 -7.09 6.36
C GLN A 652 -15.19 -5.84 6.32
N ALA A 653 -14.60 -4.63 6.35
CA ALA A 653 -15.34 -3.36 6.30
C ALA A 653 -16.01 -3.14 4.93
N PHE A 654 -15.59 -3.90 3.92
CA PHE A 654 -16.13 -3.90 2.56
C PHE A 654 -17.00 -5.12 2.28
N GLY A 655 -17.29 -5.94 3.30
CA GLY A 655 -18.12 -7.14 3.18
C GLY A 655 -17.36 -8.38 2.70
N VAL A 656 -16.03 -8.36 2.71
CA VAL A 656 -15.18 -9.51 2.36
C VAL A 656 -14.84 -10.30 3.63
N ARG A 657 -15.32 -11.54 3.72
CA ARG A 657 -15.23 -12.44 4.88
C ARG A 657 -14.58 -13.79 4.57
N SER A 658 -14.25 -14.06 3.32
CA SER A 658 -13.47 -15.24 2.92
C SER A 658 -12.45 -14.89 1.84
N ILE A 659 -11.44 -15.76 1.64
CA ILE A 659 -10.53 -15.61 0.50
C ILE A 659 -11.29 -15.74 -0.84
N GLY A 660 -12.29 -16.62 -0.90
CA GLY A 660 -13.21 -16.72 -2.05
C GLY A 660 -13.85 -15.38 -2.42
N GLU A 661 -14.34 -14.64 -1.42
CA GLU A 661 -14.89 -13.30 -1.62
C GLU A 661 -13.82 -12.28 -1.96
N LEU A 662 -12.64 -12.36 -1.34
CA LEU A 662 -11.51 -11.46 -1.66
C LEU A 662 -11.13 -11.58 -3.14
N ARG A 663 -11.09 -12.82 -3.66
CA ARG A 663 -10.85 -13.10 -5.09
C ARG A 663 -11.88 -12.43 -5.99
N GLN A 664 -13.17 -12.52 -5.63
CA GLN A 664 -14.24 -11.88 -6.39
C GLN A 664 -14.18 -10.35 -6.27
N PHE A 665 -13.81 -9.85 -5.10
CA PHE A 665 -13.68 -8.41 -4.87
C PHE A 665 -12.55 -7.78 -5.68
N LEU A 666 -11.37 -8.44 -5.74
CA LEU A 666 -10.23 -7.99 -6.53
C LEU A 666 -10.48 -8.07 -8.05
N LYS A 667 -11.40 -8.92 -8.50
CA LYS A 667 -11.88 -9.01 -9.89
C LYS A 667 -12.75 -7.84 -10.35
N LEU A 668 -13.37 -7.12 -9.41
CA LEU A 668 -14.24 -6.00 -9.78
C LEU A 668 -13.45 -4.98 -10.60
N ASP A 669 -14.03 -4.42 -11.66
CA ASP A 669 -13.38 -3.28 -12.29
C ASP A 669 -13.49 -2.07 -11.35
N MET A 670 -12.42 -1.31 -11.20
CA MET A 670 -12.38 -0.23 -10.21
C MET A 670 -13.33 0.91 -10.54
N PHE A 671 -13.78 1.04 -11.79
CA PHE A 671 -14.76 2.03 -12.23
C PHE A 671 -16.07 1.41 -12.71
N GLY A 672 -16.31 0.13 -12.39
CA GLY A 672 -17.55 -0.56 -12.69
C GLY A 672 -17.76 -0.89 -14.16
N ASP A 673 -16.78 -0.70 -15.05
CA ASP A 673 -16.85 -1.27 -16.39
C ASP A 673 -16.69 -2.78 -16.24
N LEU A 674 -17.80 -3.53 -16.19
CA LEU A 674 -17.83 -4.99 -16.25
C LEU A 674 -17.28 -5.45 -17.61
N LYS A 675 -15.97 -5.29 -17.82
CA LYS A 675 -15.22 -5.89 -18.92
C LYS A 675 -15.27 -7.41 -18.79
N TYR A 676 -15.46 -7.95 -17.58
CA TYR A 676 -15.50 -9.38 -17.31
C TYR A 676 -16.64 -10.10 -18.04
N GLU A 677 -17.89 -9.64 -17.97
CA GLU A 677 -19.00 -10.26 -18.71
C GLU A 677 -18.77 -10.18 -20.23
N ARG A 678 -18.32 -9.02 -20.73
CA ARG A 678 -17.98 -8.87 -22.17
C ARG A 678 -16.75 -9.68 -22.61
N ALA A 679 -15.78 -9.89 -21.74
CA ALA A 679 -14.58 -10.69 -22.03
C ALA A 679 -14.88 -12.18 -21.96
N LYS A 680 -15.67 -12.62 -20.96
CA LYS A 680 -16.21 -13.96 -20.84
C LYS A 680 -17.11 -14.31 -22.02
N ASP A 681 -18.02 -13.42 -22.42
CA ASP A 681 -18.84 -13.58 -23.62
C ASP A 681 -17.99 -13.68 -24.88
N ARG A 682 -16.95 -12.84 -25.04
CA ARG A 682 -16.02 -12.93 -26.17
C ARG A 682 -15.18 -14.19 -26.17
N LEU A 683 -14.82 -14.73 -25.01
CA LEU A 683 -14.03 -15.95 -24.86
C LEU A 683 -14.87 -17.21 -25.06
N LEU A 684 -16.16 -17.16 -24.68
CA LEU A 684 -17.15 -18.19 -25.00
C LEU A 684 -17.53 -18.16 -26.49
N GLN A 685 -17.67 -16.97 -27.08
CA GLN A 685 -17.96 -16.78 -28.51
C GLN A 685 -16.77 -17.05 -29.43
N SER A 686 -15.52 -17.00 -28.94
CA SER A 686 -14.32 -17.26 -29.75
C SER A 686 -14.11 -18.75 -30.07
N GLY A 687 -14.93 -19.65 -29.49
CA GLY A 687 -14.85 -21.09 -29.71
C GLY A 687 -13.59 -21.74 -29.12
N LEU A 688 -12.73 -20.99 -28.43
CA LEU A 688 -11.49 -21.52 -27.83
C LEU A 688 -11.80 -22.55 -26.73
N VAL A 689 -12.87 -22.32 -25.97
CA VAL A 689 -13.36 -23.23 -24.91
C VAL A 689 -13.96 -24.52 -25.48
N SER A 690 -14.41 -24.52 -26.74
CA SER A 690 -14.91 -25.74 -27.41
C SER A 690 -13.80 -26.57 -28.07
N LYS A 691 -12.56 -26.07 -28.08
CA LYS A 691 -11.39 -26.72 -28.69
C LYS A 691 -10.38 -27.23 -27.66
N LEU A 692 -10.48 -26.79 -26.41
CA LEU A 692 -9.85 -27.39 -25.22
C LEU A 692 -10.82 -28.42 -24.66
#